data_AF-A0A3M8QTV8-F1
#
_entry.id   AF-A0A3M8QTV8-F1
#
_cell.length_a   1.000
_cell.length_b   1.000
_cell.length_c   1.000
_cell.angle_alpha   90.00
_cell.angle_beta   90.00
_cell.angle_gamma   90.00
#
_symmetry.space_group_name_H-M   'P 1'
#
loop_
_entity.id
_entity.type
_entity.pdbx_description
1 polymer ?
#
loop_
_entity_poly.entity_id
_entity_poly.type
_entity_poly.pdbx_seq_one_letter_code
_entity_poly.pdbx_strand_id
1 'polypeptide(L)'
;MIARRPIRTFTQGQVTQALDSVNIPYQIAGCQVNADLAGAGHFHLKITPSRGLYLDAATGKGGTIARFLDSLHLTPINPRPPVGATAPAGGQQQANNSLFPQKLWSSSWTCINAQDMPAGWDKGLNASQKGRARQKLEQQRTTVRTYLAARLGLAHLDHWSTQVRISSDGLLILPMKKNGQIVGIQRVFLRENGDKTDRKFAAGTNTAGVAILPVPAGIQPVPLIRDCHQITFVGEGWETVASAVQSAGYPGIVTYSAGGIVKWAQVQAEKAKSLSAEQVAAASAAVVLVDRDESQTGQKVSAKAVRILRAAGLKAHYAIPPAPEDRGPKGGPKGTDWGDYPKEGMSKDVLTAHLSLAIASGDQEMPKPEPDETVAEAFSLMPVRPAESPRNLAPVSAIEDARRSVQSSIAAFIDKAKKWRNDDGPAPTIAEEITTGTGKSHAIRQLLGQLSANKIPVVIIAKDKAACSEYEKAGAFWRHGREDLPGADWHCPTMSEGIQISEKEHHWGPTICASGHCAHGNKRAMRIAKEKNSEPSAHVVQFFMDRPELLPSAIDRCWLDHMAAARQRHVITCTSQGFGPGDAESENGKRIVIYDESADWTHSHLANLATFGGYIESIQRMVSEIEAESLLHDNDDDDDALDGLACLQQILPLMVGLAEALGKNPATHGAAVDAPAALIDMAKQIGDLSDKHTQSWEKPSWSRWTTLVGVPLRAAHEIIIAAKTGSLSIMDGRLLAVYQSTALSDVINSQPFLLADATIHPTIKSVIEHHGGEVNKVIADQQLRWISDPRRFRAAPQRDNRGKLDEAGIAQQVQGIVEALTDRKRVTHKIAIIAQRPKAIRALALVSGKTVQELKDLDKVELWDLSIQHAIGWWGWHEKAHDHWSGFDLIIWDQPAIPRPVLAQKWEEFRAILLAQRAERAERAAMDEFEATWLDDPPDGRAFSNADQQKQGQQNRAVDIILPHWTDDWEQGAWVNVGNFDQQSRAALHKTPEIREFIQNVMDGYRLQAAGRVRGVNHPGCIVYQMGGTPVASLPEHGIQIEFLVLDEAQTDDERKYAEHEAALHQCTHSAQRVIAKGQTITRKNLEVDCRDMGTNGRLGVCPMVPKDSMDRGTNPKTAPRHDTYSEWLEKFAPVLSHHLERTGRHARVVAELQAAAEKFGQESSRDALEVTENLWNMKDFDEDKVEAEARQNIMGIPQPSD
;
A
#
# COMPACT_ATOMS: atom_id res chain seq x y z
N MET A 1 -28.92 29.20 43.18
CA MET A 1 -28.24 28.44 44.24
C MET A 1 -27.16 29.32 44.87
N ILE A 2 -27.31 29.71 46.14
CA ILE A 2 -26.30 30.51 46.87
C ILE A 2 -25.15 29.57 47.26
N ALA A 3 -23.93 29.86 46.83
CA ALA A 3 -22.74 29.08 47.16
C ALA A 3 -22.48 29.10 48.69
N ARG A 4 -22.54 27.93 49.34
CA ARG A 4 -22.20 27.80 50.76
C ARG A 4 -20.67 27.92 50.92
N ARG A 5 -20.22 28.88 51.74
CA ARG A 5 -18.81 29.01 52.14
C ARG A 5 -18.35 27.73 52.87
N PRO A 6 -17.10 27.26 52.65
CA PRO A 6 -16.57 26.10 53.35
C PRO A 6 -16.55 26.34 54.87
N ILE A 7 -16.98 25.33 55.64
CA ILE A 7 -17.01 25.38 57.11
C ILE A 7 -15.56 25.25 57.62
N ARG A 8 -15.11 26.24 58.39
CA ARG A 8 -13.79 26.27 59.01
C ARG A 8 -13.70 25.19 60.09
N THR A 9 -12.73 24.30 60.00
CA THR A 9 -12.43 23.28 61.02
C THR A 9 -11.50 23.84 62.09
N PHE A 10 -11.49 23.23 63.27
CA PHE A 10 -10.65 23.61 64.41
C PHE A 10 -9.94 22.37 64.95
N THR A 11 -8.77 22.56 65.55
CA THR A 11 -8.16 21.48 66.35
C THR A 11 -8.86 21.41 67.71
N GLN A 12 -8.81 20.24 68.35
CA GLN A 12 -9.36 20.07 69.69
C GLN A 12 -8.70 21.03 70.70
N GLY A 13 -7.38 21.20 70.60
CA GLY A 13 -6.63 22.14 71.45
C GLY A 13 -7.05 23.59 71.31
N GLN A 14 -7.38 24.04 70.09
CA GLN A 14 -7.89 25.42 69.88
C GLN A 14 -9.26 25.63 70.54
N VAL A 15 -10.13 24.61 70.54
CA VAL A 15 -11.44 24.70 71.17
C VAL A 15 -11.31 24.67 72.68
N THR A 16 -10.48 23.79 73.24
CA THR A 16 -10.29 23.70 74.69
C THR A 16 -9.59 24.95 75.25
N GLN A 17 -8.55 25.46 74.56
CA GLN A 17 -7.88 26.71 74.94
C GLN A 17 -8.82 27.91 74.90
N ALA A 18 -9.73 27.97 73.92
CA ALA A 18 -10.74 29.01 73.86
C ALA A 18 -11.73 28.90 75.03
N LEU A 19 -12.18 27.71 75.39
CA LEU A 19 -13.07 27.48 76.54
C LEU A 19 -12.39 27.78 77.88
N ASP A 20 -11.12 27.39 78.04
CA ASP A 20 -10.30 27.71 79.21
C ASP A 20 -10.13 29.23 79.39
N SER A 21 -9.95 29.97 78.28
CA SER A 21 -9.76 31.43 78.33
C SER A 21 -10.95 32.21 78.89
N VAL A 22 -12.13 31.58 78.98
CA VAL A 22 -13.35 32.13 79.61
C VAL A 22 -13.85 31.27 80.78
N ASN A 23 -13.00 30.39 81.33
CA ASN A 23 -13.32 29.52 82.47
C ASN A 23 -14.60 28.68 82.28
N ILE A 24 -14.89 28.20 81.06
CA ILE A 24 -16.00 27.27 80.81
C ILE A 24 -15.52 25.84 81.06
N PRO A 25 -16.09 25.10 82.04
CA PRO A 25 -15.72 23.71 82.27
C PRO A 25 -16.01 22.84 81.04
N TYR A 26 -15.12 21.93 80.69
CA TYR A 26 -15.34 20.96 79.62
C TYR A 26 -14.79 19.57 79.95
N GLN A 27 -15.27 18.57 79.20
CA GLN A 27 -14.79 17.21 79.20
C GLN A 27 -14.47 16.78 77.77
N ILE A 28 -13.38 16.05 77.60
CA ILE A 28 -13.00 15.48 76.31
C ILE A 28 -13.56 14.08 76.20
N ALA A 29 -14.38 13.83 75.18
CA ALA A 29 -14.96 12.53 74.86
C ALA A 29 -14.56 12.11 73.44
N GLY A 30 -13.38 11.48 73.31
CA GLY A 30 -12.81 11.10 72.03
C GLY A 30 -12.52 12.32 71.15
N CYS A 31 -13.17 12.39 69.99
CA CYS A 31 -13.01 13.50 69.03
C CYS A 31 -13.91 14.72 69.34
N GLN A 32 -14.63 14.70 70.47
CA GLN A 32 -15.59 15.73 70.86
C GLN A 32 -15.18 16.40 72.18
N VAL A 33 -15.43 17.71 72.27
CA VAL A 33 -15.31 18.49 73.51
C VAL A 33 -16.71 18.80 74.00
N ASN A 34 -17.08 18.26 75.16
CA ASN A 34 -18.36 18.52 75.78
C ASN A 34 -18.18 19.66 76.79
N ALA A 35 -18.78 20.83 76.56
CA ALA A 35 -18.66 22.00 77.43
C ALA A 35 -19.92 22.20 78.29
N ASP A 36 -19.73 22.75 79.48
CA ASP A 36 -20.79 23.17 80.40
C ASP A 36 -20.81 24.69 80.50
N LEU A 37 -21.55 25.33 79.58
CA LEU A 37 -21.69 26.78 79.51
C LEU A 37 -22.32 27.39 80.78
N ALA A 38 -23.07 26.60 81.55
CA ALA A 38 -23.81 27.08 82.72
C ALA A 38 -23.06 26.86 84.05
N GLY A 39 -21.95 26.12 84.03
CA GLY A 39 -21.21 25.74 85.25
C GLY A 39 -22.01 24.88 86.22
N ALA A 40 -23.07 24.20 85.74
CA ALA A 40 -24.00 23.42 86.55
C ALA A 40 -23.58 21.95 86.76
N GLY A 41 -22.42 21.54 86.24
CA GLY A 41 -21.94 20.16 86.22
C GLY A 41 -22.47 19.32 85.06
N HIS A 42 -23.13 19.93 84.07
CA HIS A 42 -23.81 19.24 82.97
C HIS A 42 -23.20 19.61 81.60
N PHE A 43 -22.40 18.72 81.02
CA PHE A 43 -21.67 18.94 79.75
C PHE A 43 -22.56 18.70 78.52
N HIS A 44 -23.58 19.53 78.37
CA HIS A 44 -24.61 19.41 77.33
C HIS A 44 -24.15 19.89 75.94
N LEU A 45 -23.11 20.73 75.85
CA LEU A 45 -22.67 21.29 74.58
C LEU A 45 -21.59 20.42 73.92
N LYS A 46 -21.94 19.66 72.89
CA LYS A 46 -21.02 18.75 72.17
C LYS A 46 -20.37 19.45 70.98
N ILE A 47 -19.09 19.77 71.09
CA ILE A 47 -18.30 20.43 70.03
C ILE A 47 -17.48 19.37 69.29
N THR A 48 -17.56 19.33 67.95
CA THR A 48 -16.78 18.39 67.11
C THR A 48 -15.79 19.19 66.23
N PRO A 49 -14.54 19.42 66.72
CA PRO A 49 -13.57 20.32 66.09
C PRO A 49 -13.27 19.99 64.61
N SER A 50 -13.11 18.70 64.31
CA SER A 50 -12.81 18.20 62.95
C SER A 50 -13.92 18.43 61.92
N ARG A 51 -15.16 18.64 62.38
CA ARG A 51 -16.30 18.97 61.51
C ARG A 51 -16.63 20.47 61.51
N GLY A 52 -15.98 21.26 62.35
CA GLY A 52 -16.26 22.69 62.49
C GLY A 52 -17.65 23.01 63.06
N LEU A 53 -18.28 22.05 63.76
CA LEU A 53 -19.67 22.15 64.24
C LEU A 53 -19.78 21.91 65.76
N TYR A 54 -20.80 22.51 66.38
CA TYR A 54 -21.23 22.21 67.75
C TYR A 54 -22.73 21.91 67.80
N LEU A 55 -23.15 21.18 68.83
CA LEU A 55 -24.54 20.85 69.13
C LEU A 55 -24.80 20.99 70.62
N ASP A 56 -25.75 21.83 70.99
CA ASP A 56 -26.31 21.89 72.33
C ASP A 56 -27.33 20.76 72.50
N ALA A 57 -26.99 19.74 73.30
CA ALA A 57 -27.86 18.60 73.55
C ALA A 57 -29.08 18.93 74.45
N ALA A 58 -29.05 20.03 75.20
CA ALA A 58 -30.17 20.45 76.04
C ALA A 58 -31.24 21.19 75.22
N THR A 59 -30.83 21.96 74.20
CA THR A 59 -31.77 22.75 73.36
C THR A 59 -31.97 22.19 71.95
N GLY A 60 -31.14 21.24 71.51
CA GLY A 60 -31.11 20.69 70.15
C GLY A 60 -30.55 21.63 69.09
N LYS A 61 -30.08 22.83 69.49
CA LYS A 61 -29.55 23.84 68.56
C LYS A 61 -28.08 23.54 68.24
N GLY A 62 -27.74 23.52 66.95
CA GLY A 62 -26.37 23.34 66.48
C GLY A 62 -25.93 24.44 65.50
N GLY A 63 -24.63 24.64 65.37
CA GLY A 63 -24.05 25.68 64.52
C GLY A 63 -22.57 25.44 64.22
N THR A 64 -21.91 26.40 63.58
CA THR A 64 -20.46 26.32 63.34
C THR A 64 -19.69 26.74 64.60
N ILE A 65 -18.53 26.13 64.83
CA ILE A 65 -17.65 26.46 65.96
C ILE A 65 -17.20 27.93 65.87
N ALA A 66 -16.94 28.44 64.67
CA ALA A 66 -16.61 29.85 64.48
C ALA A 66 -17.70 30.78 65.03
N ARG A 67 -18.98 30.53 64.72
CA ARG A 67 -20.10 31.31 65.28
C ARG A 67 -20.26 31.14 66.78
N PHE A 68 -20.00 29.94 67.29
CA PHE A 68 -20.04 29.67 68.72
C PHE A 68 -18.96 30.45 69.47
N LEU A 69 -17.72 30.41 69.01
CA LEU A 69 -16.61 31.16 69.59
C LEU A 69 -16.84 32.67 69.45
N ASP A 70 -17.32 33.14 68.30
CA ASP A 70 -17.73 34.54 68.11
C ASP A 70 -18.83 34.96 69.11
N SER A 71 -19.80 34.08 69.38
CA SER A 71 -20.89 34.35 70.34
C SER A 71 -20.44 34.42 71.80
N LEU A 72 -19.27 33.87 72.09
CA LEU A 72 -18.59 33.99 73.39
C LEU A 72 -17.60 35.17 73.41
N HIS A 73 -17.59 36.01 72.37
CA HIS A 73 -16.61 37.09 72.15
C HIS A 73 -15.14 36.61 72.15
N LEU A 74 -14.92 35.33 71.81
CA LEU A 74 -13.59 34.74 71.74
C LEU A 74 -13.05 34.90 70.33
N THR A 75 -12.06 35.78 70.16
CA THR A 75 -11.30 35.83 68.91
C THR A 75 -10.37 34.61 68.89
N PRO A 76 -10.40 33.73 67.88
CA PRO A 76 -9.43 32.64 67.81
C PRO A 76 -8.03 33.25 67.74
N ILE A 77 -7.28 33.12 68.83
CA ILE A 77 -5.87 33.47 68.87
C ILE A 77 -5.21 32.63 67.78
N ASN A 78 -4.65 33.28 66.75
CA ASN A 78 -3.73 32.63 65.83
C ASN A 78 -2.36 32.60 66.53
N PRO A 79 -1.87 31.46 67.04
CA PRO A 79 -0.47 31.39 67.37
C PRO A 79 0.31 31.19 66.06
N ARG A 80 1.29 32.07 65.81
CA ARG A 80 2.46 31.72 65.00
C ARG A 80 3.07 30.44 65.61
N PRO A 81 3.38 29.39 64.84
CA PRO A 81 4.15 28.28 65.40
C PRO A 81 5.57 28.78 65.72
N PRO A 82 6.13 28.43 66.88
CA PRO A 82 7.54 28.63 67.15
C PRO A 82 8.36 27.63 66.33
N VAL A 83 9.50 28.12 65.86
CA VAL A 83 10.56 27.32 65.23
C VAL A 83 11.18 26.42 66.30
N GLY A 84 11.21 25.11 66.04
CA GLY A 84 12.03 24.15 66.79
C GLY A 84 11.41 23.61 68.08
N ALA A 85 10.57 22.57 67.96
CA ALA A 85 10.41 21.52 68.97
C ALA A 85 9.47 20.44 68.42
N THR A 86 10.05 19.36 67.89
CA THR A 86 9.32 18.12 67.60
C THR A 86 8.96 17.43 68.91
N ALA A 87 7.71 17.59 69.36
CA ALA A 87 7.08 16.62 70.25
C ALA A 87 6.81 15.32 69.45
N PRO A 88 6.96 14.14 70.06
CA PRO A 88 6.90 12.86 69.35
C PRO A 88 5.53 12.71 68.69
N ALA A 89 5.53 12.51 67.38
CA ALA A 89 4.34 12.17 66.63
C ALA A 89 3.72 10.92 67.26
N GLY A 90 2.57 11.09 67.91
CA GLY A 90 1.62 10.02 68.09
C GLY A 90 1.27 9.53 66.70
N GLY A 91 1.90 8.43 66.28
CA GLY A 91 1.76 7.87 64.96
C GLY A 91 0.29 7.61 64.66
N GLN A 92 -0.33 8.48 63.86
CA GLN A 92 -1.23 7.96 62.85
C GLN A 92 -0.35 7.12 61.95
N GLN A 93 -0.35 5.80 62.18
CA GLN A 93 0.19 4.84 61.24
C GLN A 93 -0.41 5.19 59.87
N GLN A 94 0.36 5.87 59.02
CA GLN A 94 0.15 5.82 57.58
C GLN A 94 0.29 4.34 57.25
N ALA A 95 -0.84 3.65 57.27
CA ALA A 95 -0.91 2.25 56.95
C ALA A 95 -0.35 2.13 55.55
N ASN A 96 0.87 1.61 55.46
CA ASN A 96 1.64 1.33 54.27
C ASN A 96 0.69 1.03 53.08
N ASN A 97 0.38 2.05 52.25
CA ASN A 97 -0.74 1.97 51.28
C ASN A 97 -0.55 0.84 50.26
N SER A 98 0.68 0.35 50.12
CA SER A 98 1.02 -0.83 49.32
C SER A 98 0.44 -2.15 49.85
N LEU A 99 0.11 -2.25 51.13
CA LEU A 99 -0.53 -3.42 51.74
C LEU A 99 -2.07 -3.34 51.74
N PHE A 100 -2.67 -2.18 51.44
CA PHE A 100 -4.13 -2.03 51.47
C PHE A 100 -4.85 -2.99 50.51
N PRO A 101 -4.44 -3.15 49.24
CA PRO A 101 -5.07 -4.13 48.34
C PRO A 101 -4.95 -5.55 48.88
N GLN A 102 -3.79 -5.93 49.41
CA GLN A 102 -3.57 -7.27 49.97
C GLN A 102 -4.45 -7.51 51.19
N LYS A 103 -4.55 -6.52 52.09
CA LYS A 103 -5.40 -6.57 53.27
C LYS A 103 -6.88 -6.65 52.88
N LEU A 104 -7.33 -5.81 51.96
CA LEU A 104 -8.71 -5.78 51.48
C LEU A 104 -9.08 -7.11 50.80
N TRP A 105 -8.21 -7.66 49.95
CA TRP A 105 -8.43 -8.98 49.35
C TRP A 105 -8.54 -10.07 50.41
N SER A 106 -7.62 -10.08 51.36
CA SER A 106 -7.52 -11.11 52.42
C SER A 106 -8.68 -11.05 53.41
N SER A 107 -9.24 -9.86 53.67
CA SER A 107 -10.43 -9.69 54.52
C SER A 107 -11.76 -9.89 53.79
N SER A 108 -11.72 -10.05 52.47
CA SER A 108 -12.91 -10.30 51.64
C SER A 108 -13.21 -11.79 51.53
N TRP A 109 -14.46 -12.14 51.25
CA TRP A 109 -14.96 -13.51 51.28
C TRP A 109 -15.47 -13.99 49.93
N THR A 110 -15.59 -15.31 49.74
CA THR A 110 -15.99 -15.96 48.48
C THR A 110 -17.50 -15.99 48.32
N CYS A 111 -17.99 -16.00 47.08
CA CYS A 111 -19.43 -16.02 46.78
C CYS A 111 -19.89 -17.32 46.11
N ILE A 112 -19.20 -18.44 46.38
CA ILE A 112 -19.37 -19.69 45.65
C ILE A 112 -20.59 -20.44 46.20
N ASN A 113 -20.58 -20.80 47.49
CA ASN A 113 -21.61 -21.65 48.07
C ASN A 113 -22.65 -20.87 48.87
N ALA A 114 -23.83 -21.47 49.03
CA ALA A 114 -24.90 -20.92 49.85
C ALA A 114 -24.51 -20.77 51.34
N GLN A 115 -23.51 -21.54 51.78
CA GLN A 115 -22.99 -21.56 53.16
C GLN A 115 -21.77 -20.66 53.35
N ASP A 116 -21.19 -20.09 52.28
CA ASP A 116 -20.05 -19.19 52.39
C ASP A 116 -20.47 -17.94 53.19
N MET A 117 -19.76 -17.65 54.27
CA MET A 117 -19.94 -16.47 55.10
C MET A 117 -18.56 -15.92 55.52
N PRO A 118 -18.38 -14.60 55.66
CA PRO A 118 -17.11 -14.03 56.10
C PRO A 118 -16.74 -14.51 57.51
N ALA A 119 -15.46 -14.75 57.76
CA ALA A 119 -15.00 -15.24 59.05
C ALA A 119 -15.41 -14.30 60.19
N GLY A 120 -16.05 -14.87 61.23
CA GLY A 120 -16.47 -14.12 62.41
C GLY A 120 -17.68 -13.18 62.22
N TRP A 121 -18.45 -13.32 61.13
CA TRP A 121 -19.64 -12.52 60.84
C TRP A 121 -20.69 -12.53 61.96
N ASP A 122 -20.69 -13.55 62.82
CA ASP A 122 -21.66 -13.74 63.89
C ASP A 122 -21.10 -13.44 65.30
N LYS A 123 -19.83 -13.03 65.40
CA LYS A 123 -19.18 -12.73 66.69
C LYS A 123 -19.86 -11.55 67.38
N GLY A 124 -20.29 -11.76 68.62
CA GLY A 124 -20.90 -10.72 69.47
C GLY A 124 -22.35 -10.36 69.10
N LEU A 125 -22.97 -11.05 68.14
CA LEU A 125 -24.36 -10.81 67.73
C LEU A 125 -25.33 -11.74 68.45
N ASN A 126 -26.49 -11.23 68.88
CA ASN A 126 -27.59 -12.06 69.36
C ASN A 126 -28.34 -12.74 68.19
N ALA A 127 -29.24 -13.69 68.47
CA ALA A 127 -29.91 -14.49 67.43
C ALA A 127 -30.64 -13.64 66.36
N SER A 128 -31.31 -12.55 66.77
CA SER A 128 -32.01 -11.64 65.84
C SER A 128 -31.03 -10.86 64.97
N GLN A 129 -29.94 -10.36 65.57
CA GLN A 129 -28.86 -9.68 64.85
C GLN A 129 -28.14 -10.62 63.88
N LYS A 130 -27.90 -11.88 64.27
CA LYS A 130 -27.37 -12.92 63.39
C LYS A 130 -28.29 -13.17 62.19
N GLY A 131 -29.61 -13.26 62.41
CA GLY A 131 -30.59 -13.39 61.32
C GLY A 131 -30.51 -12.24 60.30
N ARG A 132 -30.49 -10.98 60.76
CA ARG A 132 -30.38 -9.80 59.88
C ARG A 132 -29.04 -9.71 59.16
N ALA A 133 -27.93 -10.00 59.86
CA ALA A 133 -26.60 -10.01 59.27
C ALA A 133 -26.48 -11.09 58.19
N ARG A 134 -27.02 -12.29 58.44
CA ARG A 134 -27.07 -13.39 57.47
C ARG A 134 -27.86 -12.99 56.22
N GLN A 135 -29.07 -12.46 56.39
CA GLN A 135 -29.88 -11.98 55.25
C GLN A 135 -29.14 -10.93 54.41
N LYS A 136 -28.46 -9.97 55.06
CA LYS A 136 -27.68 -8.95 54.34
C LYS A 136 -26.52 -9.56 53.54
N LEU A 137 -25.80 -10.52 54.12
CA LEU A 137 -24.68 -11.20 53.44
C LEU A 137 -25.18 -12.09 52.28
N GLU A 138 -26.30 -12.80 52.48
CA GLU A 138 -26.97 -13.56 51.43
C GLU A 138 -27.45 -12.66 50.29
N GLN A 139 -27.99 -11.49 50.61
CA GLN A 139 -28.38 -10.48 49.63
C GLN A 139 -27.16 -10.00 48.84
N GLN A 140 -26.05 -9.65 49.51
CA GLN A 140 -24.80 -9.24 48.83
C GLN A 140 -24.26 -10.33 47.90
N ARG A 141 -24.24 -11.60 48.35
CA ARG A 141 -23.87 -12.73 47.50
C ARG A 141 -24.79 -12.87 46.30
N THR A 142 -26.09 -12.79 46.53
CA THR A 142 -27.11 -12.91 45.49
C THR A 142 -26.92 -11.80 44.45
N THR A 143 -26.76 -10.55 44.88
CA THR A 143 -26.46 -9.42 44.01
C THR A 143 -25.22 -9.64 43.14
N VAL A 144 -24.11 -10.13 43.72
CA VAL A 144 -22.87 -10.42 42.97
C VAL A 144 -23.06 -11.57 41.98
N ARG A 145 -23.71 -12.66 42.40
CA ARG A 145 -23.96 -13.81 41.51
C ARG A 145 -24.94 -13.45 40.40
N THR A 146 -25.96 -12.64 40.68
CA THR A 146 -26.87 -12.10 39.66
C THR A 146 -26.11 -11.27 38.63
N TYR A 147 -25.20 -10.39 39.07
CA TYR A 147 -24.34 -9.63 38.18
C TYR A 147 -23.47 -10.53 37.28
N LEU A 148 -22.79 -11.52 37.88
CA LEU A 148 -21.95 -12.46 37.11
C LEU A 148 -22.78 -13.29 36.14
N ALA A 149 -23.94 -13.79 36.56
CA ALA A 149 -24.85 -14.56 35.71
C ALA A 149 -25.38 -13.71 34.54
N ALA A 150 -25.70 -12.44 34.78
CA ALA A 150 -26.14 -11.52 33.73
C ALA A 150 -25.02 -11.20 32.72
N ARG A 151 -23.75 -11.22 33.15
CA ARG A 151 -22.59 -10.89 32.28
C ARG A 151 -21.93 -12.08 31.62
N LEU A 152 -22.05 -13.29 32.18
CA LEU A 152 -21.30 -14.47 31.71
C LEU A 152 -22.19 -15.70 31.55
N GLY A 153 -23.48 -15.60 31.86
CA GLY A 153 -24.41 -16.73 31.84
C GLY A 153 -24.29 -17.63 33.06
N LEU A 154 -25.19 -18.62 33.15
CA LEU A 154 -25.27 -19.54 34.29
C LEU A 154 -24.28 -20.72 34.21
N ALA A 155 -23.83 -21.09 33.00
CA ALA A 155 -23.09 -22.32 32.76
C ALA A 155 -21.76 -22.42 33.52
N HIS A 156 -21.09 -21.28 33.77
CA HIS A 156 -19.78 -21.22 34.43
C HIS A 156 -19.78 -20.25 35.62
N LEU A 157 -20.94 -20.01 36.22
CA LEU A 157 -21.10 -19.02 37.30
C LEU A 157 -20.17 -19.30 38.49
N ASP A 158 -20.01 -20.57 38.88
CA ASP A 158 -19.16 -20.92 40.02
C ASP A 158 -17.67 -20.75 39.70
N HIS A 159 -17.23 -21.06 38.47
CA HIS A 159 -15.87 -20.76 38.01
C HIS A 159 -15.55 -19.29 38.17
N TRP A 160 -16.42 -18.41 37.66
CA TRP A 160 -16.21 -16.97 37.75
C TRP A 160 -16.34 -16.44 39.18
N SER A 161 -17.21 -17.03 40.00
CA SER A 161 -17.34 -16.71 41.42
C SER A 161 -16.05 -17.00 42.21
N THR A 162 -15.21 -17.94 41.75
CA THR A 162 -13.90 -18.21 42.36
C THR A 162 -12.84 -17.14 42.06
N GLN A 163 -13.02 -16.39 40.97
CA GLN A 163 -12.07 -15.38 40.49
C GLN A 163 -12.29 -14.01 41.14
N VAL A 164 -13.39 -13.86 41.88
CA VAL A 164 -13.80 -12.59 42.51
C VAL A 164 -14.03 -12.77 44.01
N ARG A 165 -14.13 -11.65 44.74
CA ARG A 165 -14.53 -11.67 46.16
C ARG A 165 -15.56 -10.59 46.48
N ILE A 166 -16.20 -10.72 47.63
CA ILE A 166 -17.09 -9.71 48.20
C ILE A 166 -16.38 -9.05 49.39
N SER A 167 -16.22 -7.73 49.31
CA SER A 167 -15.69 -6.95 50.43
C SER A 167 -16.66 -6.90 51.61
N SER A 168 -16.18 -6.49 52.79
CA SER A 168 -17.02 -6.29 53.99
C SER A 168 -18.22 -5.38 53.75
N ASP A 169 -18.07 -4.44 52.81
CA ASP A 169 -19.08 -3.43 52.51
C ASP A 169 -20.05 -3.90 51.41
N GLY A 170 -19.91 -5.15 50.94
CA GLY A 170 -20.78 -5.75 49.92
C GLY A 170 -20.38 -5.44 48.48
N LEU A 171 -19.21 -4.83 48.25
CA LEU A 171 -18.72 -4.55 46.90
C LEU A 171 -18.08 -5.80 46.29
N LEU A 172 -18.30 -6.00 44.99
CA LEU A 172 -17.54 -6.96 44.19
C LEU A 172 -16.11 -6.44 44.02
N ILE A 173 -15.12 -7.27 44.29
CA ILE A 173 -13.71 -6.91 44.13
C ILE A 173 -12.95 -7.90 43.24
N LEU A 174 -12.03 -7.35 42.45
CA LEU A 174 -11.22 -8.04 41.45
C LEU A 174 -9.74 -7.73 41.70
N PRO A 175 -8.85 -8.74 41.78
CA PRO A 175 -7.46 -8.51 42.13
C PRO A 175 -6.61 -8.18 40.89
N MET A 176 -5.78 -7.16 40.99
CA MET A 176 -4.73 -6.84 40.01
C MET A 176 -3.40 -7.37 40.55
N LYS A 177 -2.73 -8.24 39.79
CA LYS A 177 -1.51 -8.92 40.20
C LYS A 177 -0.31 -8.50 39.36
N LYS A 178 0.86 -8.37 39.98
CA LYS A 178 2.16 -8.25 39.31
C LYS A 178 3.09 -9.29 39.93
N ASN A 179 3.65 -10.18 39.12
CA ASN A 179 4.48 -11.30 39.59
C ASN A 179 3.80 -12.14 40.69
N GLY A 180 2.50 -12.42 40.53
CA GLY A 180 1.71 -13.20 41.50
C GLY A 180 1.23 -12.44 42.74
N GLN A 181 1.81 -11.27 43.06
CA GLN A 181 1.41 -10.45 44.20
C GLN A 181 0.29 -9.48 43.84
N ILE A 182 -0.68 -9.30 44.74
CA ILE A 182 -1.77 -8.32 44.56
C ILE A 182 -1.19 -6.92 44.78
N VAL A 183 -1.21 -6.13 43.72
CA VAL A 183 -0.72 -4.73 43.69
C VAL A 183 -1.85 -3.71 43.62
N GLY A 184 -3.05 -4.14 43.23
CA GLY A 184 -4.23 -3.30 43.15
C GLY A 184 -5.53 -4.10 43.24
N ILE A 185 -6.65 -3.41 43.47
CA ILE A 185 -8.00 -3.98 43.43
C ILE A 185 -8.91 -3.08 42.62
N GLN A 186 -9.67 -3.67 41.71
CA GLN A 186 -10.86 -3.03 41.15
C GLN A 186 -12.08 -3.35 42.03
N ARG A 187 -12.81 -2.32 42.43
CA ARG A 187 -14.06 -2.40 43.19
C ARG A 187 -15.21 -2.05 42.27
N VAL A 188 -16.20 -2.92 42.18
CA VAL A 188 -17.40 -2.75 41.37
C VAL A 188 -18.58 -2.52 42.30
N PHE A 189 -19.27 -1.41 42.10
CA PHE A 189 -20.45 -1.02 42.86
C PHE A 189 -21.68 -1.58 42.16
N LEU A 190 -22.48 -2.34 42.91
CA LEU A 190 -23.68 -3.01 42.41
C LEU A 190 -24.91 -2.47 43.14
N ARG A 191 -26.02 -2.31 42.41
CA ARG A 191 -27.37 -2.17 42.99
C ARG A 191 -27.85 -3.52 43.48
N GLU A 192 -28.89 -3.53 44.31
CA GLU A 192 -29.46 -4.78 44.87
C GLU A 192 -29.86 -5.79 43.78
N ASN A 193 -30.30 -5.30 42.61
CA ASN A 193 -30.67 -6.13 41.46
C ASN A 193 -29.46 -6.68 40.66
N GLY A 194 -28.22 -6.38 41.05
CA GLY A 194 -27.01 -6.80 40.33
C GLY A 194 -26.51 -5.80 39.28
N ASP A 195 -27.19 -4.67 39.06
CA ASP A 195 -26.73 -3.70 38.06
C ASP A 195 -25.47 -2.96 38.52
N LYS A 196 -24.49 -2.90 37.62
CA LYS A 196 -23.25 -2.13 37.80
C LYS A 196 -23.53 -0.62 37.76
N THR A 197 -23.18 0.09 38.83
CA THR A 197 -23.34 1.56 38.91
C THR A 197 -22.05 2.31 38.72
N ASP A 198 -20.95 1.81 39.27
CA ASP A 198 -19.65 2.48 39.22
C ASP A 198 -18.51 1.44 39.37
N ARG A 199 -17.30 1.85 39.01
CA ARG A 199 -16.07 1.10 39.25
C ARG A 199 -14.99 2.03 39.81
N LYS A 200 -14.32 1.61 40.88
CA LYS A 200 -13.20 2.37 41.47
C LYS A 200 -12.01 1.47 41.75
N PHE A 201 -10.82 1.97 41.55
CA PHE A 201 -9.58 1.26 41.87
C PHE A 201 -9.12 1.59 43.30
N ALA A 202 -8.48 0.65 43.97
CA ALA A 202 -7.87 0.83 45.28
C ALA A 202 -6.38 0.47 45.18
N ALA A 203 -5.53 1.46 45.49
CA ALA A 203 -4.09 1.58 45.22
C ALA A 203 -3.69 1.73 43.73
N GLY A 204 -2.90 2.79 43.48
CA GLY A 204 -2.14 3.11 42.27
C GLY A 204 -2.72 2.69 40.93
N THR A 205 -3.48 3.57 40.28
CA THR A 205 -3.73 3.50 38.82
C THR A 205 -2.43 3.47 37.99
N ASN A 206 -1.28 3.82 38.61
CA ASN A 206 0.06 3.71 38.04
C ASN A 206 0.73 2.33 38.23
N THR A 207 0.16 1.41 39.02
CA THR A 207 0.72 0.07 39.18
C THR A 207 0.20 -0.85 38.08
N ALA A 208 1.08 -1.24 37.15
CA ALA A 208 0.82 -2.09 35.99
C ALA A 208 0.48 -3.56 36.35
N GLY A 209 -0.49 -3.77 37.24
CA GLY A 209 -1.01 -5.08 37.57
C GLY A 209 -2.00 -5.57 36.52
N VAL A 210 -2.01 -6.88 36.29
CA VAL A 210 -2.95 -7.57 35.40
C VAL A 210 -3.73 -8.65 36.16
N ALA A 211 -4.89 -9.06 35.68
CA ALA A 211 -5.52 -10.30 36.13
C ALA A 211 -5.43 -11.36 35.03
N ILE A 212 -4.98 -12.56 35.41
CA ILE A 212 -4.94 -13.72 34.51
C ILE A 212 -6.23 -14.50 34.74
N LEU A 213 -7.00 -14.72 33.68
CA LEU A 213 -8.27 -15.44 33.70
C LEU A 213 -8.07 -16.87 33.18
N PRO A 214 -8.24 -17.90 34.04
CA PRO A 214 -8.17 -19.28 33.61
C PRO A 214 -9.43 -19.70 32.84
N VAL A 215 -9.28 -20.71 31.98
CA VAL A 215 -10.37 -21.32 31.21
C VAL A 215 -11.29 -22.11 32.15
N PRO A 216 -12.62 -21.98 32.05
CA PRO A 216 -13.55 -22.81 32.81
C PRO A 216 -13.37 -24.31 32.50
N ALA A 217 -13.50 -25.15 33.52
CA ALA A 217 -13.42 -26.59 33.34
C ALA A 217 -14.46 -27.10 32.31
N GLY A 218 -14.02 -27.98 31.41
CA GLY A 218 -14.86 -28.56 30.36
C GLY A 218 -14.99 -27.74 29.08
N ILE A 219 -14.44 -26.53 29.02
CA ILE A 219 -14.37 -25.74 27.78
C ILE A 219 -13.10 -26.11 27.01
N GLN A 220 -13.28 -26.59 25.78
CA GLN A 220 -12.18 -26.94 24.88
C GLN A 220 -11.82 -25.74 23.99
N PRO A 221 -10.53 -25.54 23.67
CA PRO A 221 -10.10 -24.50 22.73
C PRO A 221 -10.73 -24.68 21.34
N VAL A 222 -11.30 -23.62 20.78
CA VAL A 222 -11.82 -23.59 19.40
C VAL A 222 -10.73 -23.07 18.46
N PRO A 223 -10.53 -23.64 17.26
CA PRO A 223 -9.53 -23.12 16.32
C PRO A 223 -9.96 -21.73 15.79
N LEU A 224 -9.29 -20.67 16.26
CA LEU A 224 -9.55 -19.28 15.83
C LEU A 224 -8.53 -18.77 14.82
N ILE A 225 -7.29 -19.27 14.87
CA ILE A 225 -6.18 -18.84 14.01
C ILE A 225 -5.61 -20.08 13.33
N ARG A 226 -5.50 -20.04 12.00
CA ARG A 226 -4.86 -21.11 11.22
C ARG A 226 -3.40 -21.26 11.66
N ASP A 227 -2.96 -22.48 11.92
CA ASP A 227 -1.57 -22.81 12.28
C ASP A 227 -1.09 -22.21 13.63
N CYS A 228 -2.00 -21.85 14.53
CA CYS A 228 -1.66 -21.42 15.90
C CYS A 228 -2.60 -22.04 16.95
N HIS A 229 -2.08 -22.98 17.75
CA HIS A 229 -2.84 -23.69 18.78
C HIS A 229 -2.80 -23.02 20.17
N GLN A 230 -1.96 -22.00 20.33
CA GLN A 230 -1.82 -21.27 21.60
C GLN A 230 -2.24 -19.82 21.40
N ILE A 231 -3.33 -19.43 22.07
CA ILE A 231 -3.88 -18.07 22.02
C ILE A 231 -4.00 -17.54 23.44
N THR A 232 -3.86 -16.22 23.61
CA THR A 232 -4.17 -15.51 24.85
C THR A 232 -4.99 -14.28 24.53
N PHE A 233 -6.17 -14.17 25.14
CA PHE A 233 -7.00 -12.98 25.03
C PHE A 233 -6.47 -11.86 25.91
N VAL A 234 -6.51 -10.62 25.43
CA VAL A 234 -6.02 -9.46 26.18
C VAL A 234 -7.03 -8.33 26.03
N GLY A 235 -7.45 -7.70 27.12
CA GLY A 235 -8.41 -6.59 27.05
C GLY A 235 -8.43 -5.71 28.29
N GLU A 236 -9.11 -4.56 28.18
CA GLU A 236 -9.29 -3.63 29.30
C GLU A 236 -10.27 -4.20 30.33
N GLY A 237 -11.47 -4.60 29.88
CA GLY A 237 -12.58 -5.01 30.72
C GLY A 237 -12.46 -6.45 31.20
N TRP A 238 -12.76 -6.70 32.48
CA TRP A 238 -12.79 -8.06 33.01
C TRP A 238 -13.91 -8.89 32.35
N GLU A 239 -15.09 -8.30 32.18
CA GLU A 239 -16.23 -8.93 31.51
C GLU A 239 -15.93 -9.28 30.04
N THR A 240 -15.31 -8.35 29.31
CA THR A 240 -14.89 -8.49 27.90
C THR A 240 -13.95 -9.69 27.70
N VAL A 241 -12.95 -9.83 28.56
CA VAL A 241 -11.99 -10.95 28.46
C VAL A 241 -12.62 -12.24 28.94
N ALA A 242 -13.39 -12.22 30.04
CA ALA A 242 -14.03 -13.41 30.59
C ALA A 242 -15.03 -14.04 29.61
N SER A 243 -15.80 -13.23 28.87
CA SER A 243 -16.75 -13.73 27.87
C SER A 243 -16.06 -14.45 26.71
N ALA A 244 -14.93 -13.91 26.22
CA ALA A 244 -14.11 -14.57 25.19
C ALA A 244 -13.48 -15.87 25.71
N VAL A 245 -12.92 -15.85 26.92
CA VAL A 245 -12.30 -17.03 27.58
C VAL A 245 -13.28 -18.19 27.70
N GLN A 246 -14.50 -17.96 28.20
CA GLN A 246 -15.50 -19.03 28.34
C GLN A 246 -16.06 -19.54 27.02
N SER A 247 -16.01 -18.73 25.95
CA SER A 247 -16.62 -19.08 24.67
C SER A 247 -15.64 -19.83 23.77
N ALA A 248 -14.39 -19.38 23.72
CA ALA A 248 -13.37 -19.90 22.82
C ALA A 248 -12.32 -20.83 23.48
N GLY A 249 -12.28 -20.91 24.81
CA GLY A 249 -11.46 -21.90 25.52
C GLY A 249 -9.97 -21.57 25.63
N TYR A 250 -9.59 -20.29 25.57
CA TYR A 250 -8.21 -19.83 25.76
C TYR A 250 -8.07 -18.94 26.99
N PRO A 251 -6.89 -18.89 27.65
CA PRO A 251 -6.66 -18.02 28.80
C PRO A 251 -6.73 -16.54 28.43
N GLY A 252 -7.02 -15.70 29.43
CA GLY A 252 -7.19 -14.26 29.25
C GLY A 252 -6.32 -13.41 30.17
N ILE A 253 -6.04 -12.17 29.76
CA ILE A 253 -5.31 -11.16 30.52
C ILE A 253 -6.15 -9.86 30.54
N VAL A 254 -6.47 -9.40 31.74
CA VAL A 254 -7.19 -8.14 31.98
C VAL A 254 -6.20 -7.09 32.45
N THR A 255 -6.13 -5.96 31.77
CA THR A 255 -5.19 -4.87 32.04
C THR A 255 -5.85 -3.67 32.73
N TYR A 256 -7.18 -3.68 32.85
CA TYR A 256 -8.02 -2.72 33.59
C TYR A 256 -7.99 -1.26 33.11
N SER A 257 -7.17 -0.95 32.10
CA SER A 257 -7.11 0.36 31.45
C SER A 257 -6.50 0.25 30.07
N ALA A 258 -6.90 1.11 29.14
CA ALA A 258 -6.27 1.29 27.84
C ALA A 258 -4.73 1.40 27.96
N GLY A 259 -4.21 2.31 28.80
CA GLY A 259 -2.76 2.46 29.02
C GLY A 259 -2.09 1.20 29.60
N GLY A 260 -2.83 0.38 30.34
CA GLY A 260 -2.37 -0.92 30.82
C GLY A 260 -2.12 -1.93 29.70
N ILE A 261 -2.91 -1.89 28.62
CA ILE A 261 -2.73 -2.75 27.43
C ILE A 261 -1.39 -2.45 26.76
N VAL A 262 -1.09 -1.17 26.51
CA VAL A 262 0.17 -0.75 25.88
C VAL A 262 1.36 -1.10 26.77
N LYS A 263 1.30 -0.82 28.08
CA LYS A 263 2.37 -1.19 29.00
C LYS A 263 2.61 -2.70 29.03
N TRP A 264 1.54 -3.50 29.03
CA TRP A 264 1.66 -4.95 28.94
C TRP A 264 2.32 -5.38 27.62
N ALA A 265 1.90 -4.81 26.49
CA ALA A 265 2.47 -5.10 25.17
C ALA A 265 3.96 -4.75 25.09
N GLN A 266 4.36 -3.59 25.63
CA GLN A 266 5.77 -3.18 25.73
C GLN A 266 6.60 -4.17 26.54
N VAL A 267 6.07 -4.64 27.68
CA VAL A 267 6.75 -5.65 28.51
C VAL A 267 6.91 -6.98 27.76
N GLN A 268 5.93 -7.40 26.96
CA GLN A 268 6.07 -8.62 26.14
C GLN A 268 7.05 -8.42 24.99
N ALA A 269 6.99 -7.28 24.31
CA ALA A 269 7.92 -6.92 23.24
C ALA A 269 9.36 -6.90 23.73
N GLU A 270 9.61 -6.34 24.93
CA GLU A 270 10.94 -6.33 25.53
C GLU A 270 11.43 -7.75 25.88
N LYS A 271 10.56 -8.61 26.40
CA LYS A 271 10.89 -10.02 26.64
C LYS A 271 11.23 -10.75 25.34
N ALA A 272 10.51 -10.48 24.26
CA ALA A 272 10.72 -11.13 22.97
C ALA A 272 12.12 -10.86 22.39
N LYS A 273 12.73 -9.70 22.68
CA LYS A 273 14.11 -9.39 22.28
C LYS A 273 15.15 -10.37 22.82
N SER A 274 14.86 -11.00 23.96
CA SER A 274 15.74 -12.00 24.59
C SER A 274 15.47 -13.44 24.16
N LEU A 275 14.45 -13.66 23.31
CA LEU A 275 14.06 -14.98 22.83
C LEU A 275 14.70 -15.28 21.47
N SER A 276 14.97 -16.56 21.21
CA SER A 276 15.33 -17.03 19.86
C SER A 276 14.13 -16.93 18.90
N ALA A 277 14.40 -16.89 17.59
CA ALA A 277 13.35 -16.85 16.57
C ALA A 277 12.36 -18.02 16.68
N GLU A 278 12.84 -19.22 17.00
CA GLU A 278 12.00 -20.40 17.25
C GLU A 278 11.08 -20.22 18.46
N GLN A 279 11.59 -19.61 19.54
CA GLN A 279 10.79 -19.31 20.73
C GLN A 279 9.77 -18.20 20.48
N VAL A 280 10.10 -17.20 19.67
CA VAL A 280 9.16 -16.15 19.24
C VAL A 280 8.06 -16.75 18.36
N ALA A 281 8.41 -17.65 17.43
CA ALA A 281 7.45 -18.33 16.57
C ALA A 281 6.51 -19.28 17.34
N ALA A 282 7.02 -19.91 18.40
CA ALA A 282 6.27 -20.80 19.29
C ALA A 282 5.46 -20.06 20.37
N ALA A 283 5.64 -18.74 20.53
CA ALA A 283 4.90 -17.95 21.52
C ALA A 283 3.39 -17.90 21.19
N SER A 284 2.56 -17.88 22.23
CA SER A 284 1.11 -17.74 22.10
C SER A 284 0.74 -16.47 21.32
N ALA A 285 -0.22 -16.58 20.40
CA ALA A 285 -0.78 -15.42 19.72
C ALA A 285 -1.63 -14.57 20.69
N ALA A 286 -1.39 -13.27 20.71
CA ALA A 286 -2.17 -12.32 21.50
C ALA A 286 -3.38 -11.81 20.69
N VAL A 287 -4.59 -12.10 21.15
CA VAL A 287 -5.82 -11.53 20.56
C VAL A 287 -6.27 -10.37 21.45
N VAL A 288 -6.05 -9.15 20.98
CA VAL A 288 -6.40 -7.91 21.71
C VAL A 288 -7.88 -7.60 21.45
N LEU A 289 -8.69 -7.79 22.49
CA LEU A 289 -10.13 -7.56 22.51
C LEU A 289 -10.41 -6.07 22.70
N VAL A 290 -11.13 -5.51 21.74
CA VAL A 290 -11.36 -4.07 21.63
C VAL A 290 -12.84 -3.76 21.82
N ASP A 291 -13.12 -2.69 22.58
CA ASP A 291 -14.48 -2.16 22.71
C ASP A 291 -14.78 -1.26 21.50
N ARG A 292 -15.98 -1.36 20.92
CA ARG A 292 -16.43 -0.47 19.84
C ARG A 292 -17.21 0.68 20.46
N ASP A 293 -16.49 1.72 20.85
CA ASP A 293 -17.05 2.97 21.38
C ASP A 293 -16.93 4.16 20.40
N GLU A 294 -17.75 5.18 20.57
CA GLU A 294 -17.71 6.40 19.73
C GLU A 294 -16.42 7.21 19.92
N SER A 295 -15.77 7.08 21.09
CA SER A 295 -14.58 7.86 21.43
C SER A 295 -13.33 7.44 20.67
N GLN A 296 -13.33 6.20 20.17
CA GLN A 296 -12.21 5.53 19.51
C GLN A 296 -10.94 5.38 20.38
N THR A 297 -11.00 5.74 21.67
CA THR A 297 -9.81 5.78 22.53
C THR A 297 -9.30 4.37 22.80
N GLY A 298 -10.19 3.44 23.14
CA GLY A 298 -9.84 2.04 23.33
C GLY A 298 -9.33 1.38 22.05
N GLN A 299 -9.92 1.73 20.90
CA GLN A 299 -9.55 1.24 19.58
C GLN A 299 -8.12 1.64 19.21
N LYS A 300 -7.79 2.92 19.31
CA LYS A 300 -6.43 3.43 19.00
C LYS A 300 -5.38 2.79 19.90
N VAL A 301 -5.64 2.75 21.21
CA VAL A 301 -4.69 2.20 22.18
C VAL A 301 -4.48 0.69 21.99
N SER A 302 -5.53 -0.04 21.64
CA SER A 302 -5.44 -1.47 21.32
C SER A 302 -4.69 -1.71 20.00
N ALA A 303 -4.92 -0.89 18.98
CA ALA A 303 -4.17 -0.93 17.72
C ALA A 303 -2.68 -0.70 17.96
N LYS A 304 -2.32 0.32 18.76
CA LYS A 304 -0.94 0.59 19.18
C LYS A 304 -0.30 -0.62 19.86
N ALA A 305 -1.02 -1.27 20.77
CA ALA A 305 -0.53 -2.47 21.45
C ALA A 305 -0.28 -3.64 20.48
N VAL A 306 -1.18 -3.88 19.51
CA VAL A 306 -1.00 -4.90 18.47
C VAL A 306 0.24 -4.61 17.63
N ARG A 307 0.45 -3.34 17.22
CA ARG A 307 1.64 -2.93 16.48
C ARG A 307 2.93 -3.16 17.27
N ILE A 308 2.95 -2.82 18.56
CA ILE A 308 4.12 -3.03 19.43
C ILE A 308 4.50 -4.52 19.50
N LEU A 309 3.52 -5.41 19.63
CA LEU A 309 3.77 -6.86 19.66
C LEU A 309 4.29 -7.37 18.32
N ARG A 310 3.66 -6.96 17.22
CA ARG A 310 4.07 -7.34 15.86
C ARG A 310 5.47 -6.85 15.53
N ALA A 311 5.83 -5.63 15.93
CA ALA A 311 7.17 -5.07 15.75
C ALA A 311 8.25 -5.88 16.49
N ALA A 312 7.88 -6.58 17.57
CA ALA A 312 8.76 -7.50 18.29
C ALA A 312 8.74 -8.94 17.76
N GLY A 313 8.10 -9.19 16.60
CA GLY A 313 7.98 -10.51 15.98
C GLY A 313 6.90 -11.42 16.59
N LEU A 314 6.14 -10.94 17.57
CA LEU A 314 5.06 -11.72 18.19
C LEU A 314 3.79 -11.73 17.34
N LYS A 315 3.09 -12.86 17.33
CA LYS A 315 1.77 -12.99 16.69
C LYS A 315 0.73 -12.21 17.51
N ALA A 316 0.13 -11.17 16.92
CA ALA A 316 -0.92 -10.39 17.57
C ALA A 316 -2.05 -10.01 16.61
N HIS A 317 -3.28 -10.01 17.10
CA HIS A 317 -4.50 -9.76 16.33
C HIS A 317 -5.35 -8.70 17.01
N TYR A 318 -5.92 -7.81 16.21
CA TYR A 318 -6.87 -6.78 16.64
C TYR A 318 -8.29 -7.34 16.49
N ALA A 319 -9.07 -7.43 17.57
CA ALA A 319 -10.39 -8.04 17.55
C ALA A 319 -11.45 -7.09 18.13
N ILE A 320 -12.12 -6.35 17.24
CA ILE A 320 -13.26 -5.49 17.55
C ILE A 320 -14.57 -6.25 17.26
N PRO A 321 -15.62 -6.17 18.11
CA PRO A 321 -16.89 -6.84 17.81
C PRO A 321 -17.53 -6.22 16.57
N PRO A 322 -18.23 -7.00 15.72
CA PRO A 322 -19.04 -6.46 14.63
C PRO A 322 -20.04 -5.42 15.13
N ALA A 323 -20.41 -4.47 14.26
CA ALA A 323 -21.43 -3.49 14.59
C ALA A 323 -22.83 -4.16 14.65
N PRO A 324 -23.84 -3.56 15.31
CA PRO A 324 -25.19 -4.13 15.37
C PRO A 324 -25.80 -4.42 13.99
N GLU A 325 -25.53 -3.56 13.01
CA GLU A 325 -25.91 -3.73 11.60
C GLU A 325 -25.28 -4.97 10.95
N ASP A 326 -24.08 -5.36 11.39
CA ASP A 326 -23.37 -6.58 10.99
C ASP A 326 -23.68 -7.76 11.92
N ARG A 327 -24.86 -7.72 12.56
CA ARG A 327 -25.38 -8.73 13.51
C ARG A 327 -24.57 -8.85 14.81
N GLY A 328 -23.73 -7.88 15.15
CA GLY A 328 -23.10 -7.77 16.46
C GLY A 328 -24.10 -7.45 17.59
N PRO A 329 -23.67 -7.48 18.86
CA PRO A 329 -24.51 -7.06 19.98
C PRO A 329 -24.88 -5.58 19.86
N LYS A 330 -26.02 -5.18 20.40
CA LYS A 330 -26.48 -3.77 20.38
C LYS A 330 -25.67 -2.87 21.30
N GLY A 331 -25.17 -3.43 22.40
CA GLY A 331 -24.37 -2.74 23.39
C GLY A 331 -25.16 -1.76 24.26
N GLY A 332 -24.42 -0.95 25.02
CA GLY A 332 -24.98 0.12 25.85
C GLY A 332 -24.78 1.51 25.23
N PRO A 333 -25.13 2.58 25.95
CA PRO A 333 -24.89 3.96 25.52
C PRO A 333 -23.41 4.33 25.28
N LYS A 334 -22.48 3.44 25.66
CA LYS A 334 -21.04 3.62 25.49
C LYS A 334 -20.48 2.83 24.31
N GLY A 335 -21.33 2.18 23.53
CA GLY A 335 -20.94 1.28 22.44
C GLY A 335 -21.08 -0.19 22.80
N THR A 336 -20.47 -1.04 21.98
CA THR A 336 -20.55 -2.50 22.06
C THR A 336 -19.25 -3.11 22.55
N ASP A 337 -19.31 -4.06 23.47
CA ASP A 337 -18.16 -4.83 23.92
C ASP A 337 -18.38 -6.35 23.79
N TRP A 338 -17.31 -7.14 23.90
CA TRP A 338 -17.41 -8.61 23.86
C TRP A 338 -18.18 -9.19 25.05
N GLY A 339 -18.34 -8.43 26.15
CA GLY A 339 -19.13 -8.80 27.31
C GLY A 339 -20.64 -8.60 27.14
N ASP A 340 -21.08 -7.92 26.08
CA ASP A 340 -22.50 -7.70 25.79
C ASP A 340 -23.18 -8.89 25.09
N TYR A 341 -22.42 -9.76 24.41
CA TYR A 341 -22.94 -10.99 23.80
C TYR A 341 -23.77 -11.87 24.77
N PRO A 342 -23.20 -12.37 25.89
CA PRO A 342 -23.96 -13.17 26.85
C PRO A 342 -25.09 -12.36 27.52
N LYS A 343 -24.89 -11.06 27.73
CA LYS A 343 -25.89 -10.18 28.35
C LYS A 343 -27.14 -10.00 27.48
N GLU A 344 -26.95 -9.98 26.16
CA GLU A 344 -28.03 -9.89 25.18
C GLU A 344 -28.58 -11.26 24.76
N GLY A 345 -28.10 -12.34 25.39
CA GLY A 345 -28.56 -13.71 25.13
C GLY A 345 -28.04 -14.31 23.83
N MET A 346 -26.97 -13.74 23.24
CA MET A 346 -26.30 -14.33 22.09
C MET A 346 -25.55 -15.59 22.50
N SER A 347 -25.59 -16.62 21.65
CA SER A 347 -24.94 -17.90 21.95
C SER A 347 -23.41 -17.79 21.92
N LYS A 348 -22.74 -18.69 22.64
CA LYS A 348 -21.28 -18.82 22.61
C LYS A 348 -20.74 -19.06 21.18
N ASP A 349 -21.52 -19.74 20.34
CA ASP A 349 -21.11 -20.09 18.98
C ASP A 349 -21.11 -18.83 18.09
N VAL A 350 -22.08 -17.92 18.28
CA VAL A 350 -22.10 -16.61 17.60
C VAL A 350 -20.90 -15.76 18.03
N LEU A 351 -20.62 -15.68 19.33
CA LEU A 351 -19.45 -14.95 19.84
C LEU A 351 -18.15 -15.49 19.23
N THR A 352 -18.00 -16.83 19.19
CA THR A 352 -16.82 -17.49 18.64
C THR A 352 -16.65 -17.29 17.13
N ALA A 353 -17.75 -17.34 16.37
CA ALA A 353 -17.76 -17.02 14.95
C ALA A 353 -17.36 -15.55 14.71
N HIS A 354 -17.89 -14.62 15.49
CA HIS A 354 -17.53 -13.20 15.39
C HIS A 354 -16.09 -12.91 15.84
N LEU A 355 -15.57 -13.62 16.83
CA LEU A 355 -14.14 -13.57 17.18
C LEU A 355 -13.27 -14.03 16.01
N SER A 356 -13.63 -15.15 15.37
CA SER A 356 -12.91 -15.67 14.20
C SER A 356 -12.92 -14.67 13.05
N LEU A 357 -14.08 -14.07 12.78
CA LEU A 357 -14.23 -13.02 11.78
C LEU A 357 -13.38 -11.79 12.13
N ALA A 358 -13.49 -11.26 13.35
CA ALA A 358 -12.74 -10.10 13.80
C ALA A 358 -11.22 -10.33 13.79
N ILE A 359 -10.76 -11.55 14.06
CA ILE A 359 -9.34 -11.91 13.93
C ILE A 359 -8.88 -11.90 12.47
N ALA A 360 -9.73 -12.35 11.54
CA ALA A 360 -9.43 -12.42 10.12
C ALA A 360 -9.53 -11.06 9.41
N SER A 361 -10.49 -10.21 9.80
CA SER A 361 -10.72 -8.89 9.21
C SER A 361 -10.13 -7.73 10.03
N GLY A 362 -9.61 -8.00 11.23
CA GLY A 362 -9.25 -6.99 12.21
C GLY A 362 -8.27 -5.93 11.74
N ASP A 363 -7.37 -6.28 10.81
CA ASP A 363 -6.41 -5.34 10.22
C ASP A 363 -7.09 -4.28 9.33
N GLN A 364 -8.24 -4.59 8.74
CA GLN A 364 -9.03 -3.65 7.93
C GLN A 364 -9.75 -2.62 8.82
N GLU A 365 -10.12 -3.03 10.04
CA GLU A 365 -10.85 -2.19 11.00
C GLU A 365 -9.91 -1.49 12.01
N MET A 366 -8.63 -1.84 12.03
CA MET A 366 -7.65 -1.26 12.94
C MET A 366 -7.39 0.22 12.57
N PRO A 367 -7.62 1.19 13.50
CA PRO A 367 -7.35 2.61 13.25
C PRO A 367 -5.93 2.82 12.78
N LYS A 368 -5.67 3.67 11.77
CA LYS A 368 -4.31 3.95 11.26
C LYS A 368 -3.37 4.44 12.37
N PRO A 369 -2.05 4.20 12.27
CA PRO A 369 -1.10 4.74 13.24
C PRO A 369 -1.19 6.27 13.27
N GLU A 370 -1.24 6.83 14.48
CA GLU A 370 -1.17 8.27 14.66
C GLU A 370 0.28 8.75 14.41
N PRO A 371 0.51 9.98 13.91
CA PRO A 371 1.85 10.47 13.56
C PRO A 371 2.88 10.43 14.70
N ASP A 372 2.40 10.42 15.95
CA ASP A 372 3.14 10.37 17.21
C ASP A 372 3.33 8.93 17.74
N GLU A 373 2.77 7.91 17.08
CA GLU A 373 3.08 6.52 17.34
C GLU A 373 4.49 6.19 16.83
N THR A 374 5.50 6.59 17.62
CA THR A 374 6.82 5.97 17.63
C THR A 374 6.69 4.55 18.17
N VAL A 375 6.01 3.69 17.41
CA VAL A 375 6.47 2.30 17.34
C VAL A 375 7.95 2.45 17.02
N ALA A 376 8.82 1.83 17.80
CA ALA A 376 10.15 1.54 17.32
C ALA A 376 9.97 0.61 16.11
N GLU A 377 9.50 1.16 14.99
CA GLU A 377 10.20 0.97 13.74
C GLU A 377 11.65 1.18 14.14
N ALA A 378 12.33 0.07 14.43
CA ALA A 378 13.62 -0.09 13.84
C ALA A 378 13.37 0.25 12.37
N PHE A 379 13.48 1.54 12.04
CA PHE A 379 13.79 2.02 10.73
C PHE A 379 15.09 1.29 10.48
N SER A 380 14.99 0.07 9.94
CA SER A 380 16.03 -0.43 9.11
C SER A 380 16.12 0.65 8.05
N LEU A 381 17.11 1.52 8.21
CA LEU A 381 17.38 2.65 7.32
C LEU A 381 17.46 2.16 5.86
N MET A 382 17.70 0.85 5.68
CA MET A 382 17.44 0.11 4.46
C MET A 382 16.20 -0.80 4.62
N PRO A 383 15.07 -0.50 3.95
CA PRO A 383 13.93 -1.41 3.78
C PRO A 383 14.28 -2.66 2.94
N VAL A 384 15.28 -3.43 3.37
CA VAL A 384 15.82 -4.61 2.69
C VAL A 384 16.11 -5.68 3.75
N ARG A 385 15.75 -6.92 3.46
CA ARG A 385 16.03 -8.12 4.28
C ARG A 385 16.47 -9.27 3.37
N PRO A 386 17.12 -10.33 3.88
CA PRO A 386 17.31 -11.56 3.10
C PRO A 386 15.98 -12.09 2.56
N ALA A 387 15.95 -12.55 1.32
CA ALA A 387 14.70 -13.03 0.70
C ALA A 387 14.18 -14.28 1.42
N GLU A 388 12.86 -14.32 1.70
CA GLU A 388 12.21 -15.52 2.26
C GLU A 388 12.25 -16.70 1.28
N SER A 389 12.27 -16.43 -0.02
CA SER A 389 12.35 -17.43 -1.08
C SER A 389 13.22 -16.93 -2.23
N PRO A 390 14.56 -17.00 -2.12
CA PRO A 390 15.47 -16.45 -3.12
C PRO A 390 15.10 -16.90 -4.54
N ARG A 391 15.07 -15.97 -5.50
CA ARG A 391 14.78 -16.33 -6.90
C ARG A 391 15.88 -17.23 -7.47
N ASN A 392 15.49 -18.24 -8.25
CA ASN A 392 16.44 -19.04 -9.01
C ASN A 392 17.05 -18.17 -10.12
N LEU A 393 18.31 -17.81 -9.95
CA LEU A 393 19.03 -17.02 -10.94
C LEU A 393 19.44 -17.91 -12.11
N ALA A 394 19.21 -17.42 -13.34
CA ALA A 394 19.72 -18.09 -14.54
C ALA A 394 21.25 -18.13 -14.49
N PRO A 395 21.90 -19.20 -15.00
CA PRO A 395 23.35 -19.26 -15.05
C PRO A 395 23.88 -18.12 -15.90
N VAL A 396 24.72 -17.27 -15.29
CA VAL A 396 25.40 -16.17 -15.96
C VAL A 396 26.67 -16.71 -16.61
N SER A 397 26.84 -16.43 -17.90
CA SER A 397 27.99 -16.85 -18.69
C SER A 397 28.90 -15.68 -19.05
N ALA A 398 30.18 -15.96 -19.34
CA ALA A 398 31.07 -14.93 -19.89
C ALA A 398 30.54 -14.45 -21.26
N ILE A 399 30.80 -13.19 -21.61
CA ILE A 399 30.28 -12.59 -22.86
C ILE A 399 30.58 -13.42 -24.12
N GLU A 400 31.78 -14.00 -24.22
CA GLU A 400 32.19 -14.81 -25.36
C GLU A 400 31.46 -16.17 -25.40
N ASP A 401 31.12 -16.73 -24.24
CA ASP A 401 30.33 -17.96 -24.14
C ASP A 401 28.88 -17.68 -24.54
N ALA A 402 28.31 -16.56 -24.06
CA ALA A 402 26.98 -16.12 -24.46
C ALA A 402 26.91 -15.86 -25.98
N ARG A 403 27.91 -15.19 -26.57
CA ARG A 403 28.05 -14.98 -28.03
C ARG A 403 28.00 -16.29 -28.80
N ARG A 404 28.81 -17.27 -28.38
CA ARG A 404 28.84 -18.60 -28.99
C ARG A 404 27.52 -19.35 -28.81
N SER A 405 26.87 -19.18 -27.66
CA SER A 405 25.56 -19.78 -27.38
C SER A 405 24.47 -19.23 -28.31
N VAL A 406 24.39 -17.90 -28.47
CA VAL A 406 23.46 -17.26 -29.43
C VAL A 406 23.72 -17.76 -30.84
N GLN A 407 24.97 -17.77 -31.31
CA GLN A 407 25.31 -18.29 -32.64
C GLN A 407 24.90 -19.75 -32.82
N SER A 408 25.15 -20.59 -31.81
CA SER A 408 24.82 -22.01 -31.84
C SER A 408 23.31 -22.25 -31.83
N SER A 409 22.58 -21.47 -31.03
CA SER A 409 21.13 -21.58 -30.90
C SER A 409 20.42 -21.14 -32.19
N ILE A 410 20.83 -20.02 -32.80
CA ILE A 410 20.30 -19.60 -34.10
C ILE A 410 20.64 -20.61 -35.20
N ALA A 411 21.86 -21.16 -35.21
CA ALA A 411 22.23 -22.21 -36.18
C ALA A 411 21.37 -23.48 -36.01
N ALA A 412 21.16 -23.92 -34.76
CA ALA A 412 20.31 -25.06 -34.44
C ALA A 412 18.85 -24.82 -34.85
N PHE A 413 18.33 -23.61 -34.63
CA PHE A 413 17.01 -23.19 -35.10
C PHE A 413 16.88 -23.30 -36.62
N ILE A 414 17.86 -22.77 -37.37
CA ILE A 414 17.89 -22.85 -38.84
C ILE A 414 17.89 -24.31 -39.28
N ASP A 415 18.64 -25.19 -38.62
CA ASP A 415 18.67 -26.61 -38.95
C ASP A 415 17.35 -27.32 -38.63
N LYS A 416 16.69 -26.98 -37.51
CA LYS A 416 15.30 -27.42 -37.23
C LYS A 416 14.35 -26.96 -38.34
N ALA A 417 14.45 -25.70 -38.77
CA ALA A 417 13.60 -25.12 -39.81
C ALA A 417 13.83 -25.76 -41.20
N LYS A 418 15.08 -26.14 -41.52
CA LYS A 418 15.40 -26.91 -42.74
C LYS A 418 14.77 -28.31 -42.71
N LYS A 419 14.83 -29.00 -41.57
CA LYS A 419 14.21 -30.34 -41.41
C LYS A 419 12.70 -30.25 -41.55
N TRP A 420 12.08 -29.28 -40.88
CA TRP A 420 10.65 -29.00 -41.00
C TRP A 420 10.17 -28.76 -42.44
N ARG A 421 11.00 -28.20 -43.33
CA ARG A 421 10.60 -28.08 -44.75
C ARG A 421 10.47 -29.41 -45.48
N ASN A 422 11.18 -30.43 -45.01
CA ASN A 422 11.22 -31.75 -45.63
C ASN A 422 10.30 -32.74 -44.90
N ASP A 423 9.86 -32.42 -43.69
CA ASP A 423 9.10 -33.29 -42.78
C ASP A 423 7.76 -32.62 -42.43
N ASP A 424 6.65 -33.38 -42.33
CA ASP A 424 5.32 -32.85 -41.93
C ASP A 424 5.20 -32.54 -40.42
N GLY A 425 6.29 -32.13 -39.78
CA GLY A 425 6.33 -31.80 -38.35
C GLY A 425 5.75 -30.42 -38.02
N PRO A 426 5.56 -30.11 -36.71
CA PRO A 426 5.24 -28.75 -36.29
C PRO A 426 6.40 -27.80 -36.60
N ALA A 427 6.07 -26.56 -36.99
CA ALA A 427 7.08 -25.56 -37.27
C ALA A 427 7.86 -25.23 -35.98
N PRO A 428 9.21 -25.17 -36.02
CA PRO A 428 9.98 -24.86 -34.84
C PRO A 428 9.73 -23.40 -34.44
N THR A 429 9.44 -23.20 -33.16
CA THR A 429 9.15 -21.88 -32.58
C THR A 429 10.05 -21.68 -31.37
N ILE A 430 10.94 -20.69 -31.43
CA ILE A 430 11.94 -20.43 -30.38
C ILE A 430 11.89 -18.95 -30.00
N ALA A 431 11.90 -18.67 -28.70
CA ALA A 431 12.24 -17.38 -28.14
C ALA A 431 13.60 -17.45 -27.45
N GLU A 432 14.48 -16.52 -27.77
CA GLU A 432 15.76 -16.36 -27.07
C GLU A 432 15.76 -15.06 -26.28
N GLU A 433 15.75 -15.19 -24.95
CA GLU A 433 15.93 -14.11 -23.98
C GLU A 433 17.42 -13.80 -23.86
N ILE A 434 17.92 -12.96 -24.76
CA ILE A 434 19.36 -12.72 -24.95
C ILE A 434 19.77 -11.42 -24.29
N THR A 435 20.77 -11.48 -23.39
CA THR A 435 21.38 -10.28 -22.81
C THR A 435 21.78 -9.27 -23.88
N THR A 436 21.28 -8.04 -23.74
CA THR A 436 21.62 -6.90 -24.61
C THR A 436 23.12 -6.66 -24.68
N GLY A 437 23.67 -6.43 -25.88
CA GLY A 437 25.12 -6.18 -26.07
C GLY A 437 25.97 -7.42 -26.37
N THR A 438 25.38 -8.61 -26.32
CA THR A 438 26.02 -9.87 -26.74
C THR A 438 26.25 -9.98 -28.25
N GLY A 439 25.74 -9.07 -29.08
CA GLY A 439 25.98 -9.10 -30.53
C GLY A 439 24.98 -9.92 -31.34
N LYS A 440 23.77 -10.15 -30.82
CA LYS A 440 22.65 -10.82 -31.50
C LYS A 440 22.42 -10.39 -32.96
N SER A 441 22.17 -9.11 -33.23
CA SER A 441 21.97 -8.61 -34.60
C SER A 441 23.21 -8.78 -35.49
N HIS A 442 24.40 -8.83 -34.89
CA HIS A 442 25.63 -9.16 -35.64
C HIS A 442 25.66 -10.65 -36.01
N ALA A 443 25.29 -11.55 -35.10
CA ALA A 443 25.17 -12.98 -35.38
C ALA A 443 24.14 -13.26 -36.48
N ILE A 444 22.96 -12.64 -36.43
CA ILE A 444 21.93 -12.77 -37.49
C ILE A 444 22.49 -12.28 -38.84
N ARG A 445 23.18 -11.14 -38.88
CA ARG A 445 23.82 -10.63 -40.11
C ARG A 445 24.88 -11.56 -40.69
N GLN A 446 25.72 -12.17 -39.84
CA GLN A 446 26.72 -13.13 -40.31
C GLN A 446 26.09 -14.36 -40.98
N LEU A 447 24.87 -14.74 -40.58
CA LEU A 447 24.15 -15.87 -41.14
C LEU A 447 23.50 -15.57 -42.49
N LEU A 448 23.31 -14.29 -42.86
CA LEU A 448 22.67 -13.91 -44.12
C LEU A 448 23.32 -14.51 -45.35
N GLY A 449 24.66 -14.54 -45.38
CA GLY A 449 25.42 -15.14 -46.48
C GLY A 449 25.13 -16.64 -46.62
N GLN A 450 25.04 -17.36 -45.50
CA GLN A 450 24.72 -18.79 -45.49
C GLN A 450 23.26 -19.06 -45.87
N LEU A 451 22.32 -18.26 -45.35
CA LEU A 451 20.89 -18.36 -45.67
C LEU A 451 20.66 -18.14 -47.18
N SER A 452 21.33 -17.13 -47.74
CA SER A 452 21.25 -16.80 -49.16
C SER A 452 21.90 -17.86 -50.04
N ALA A 453 23.10 -18.36 -49.67
CA ALA A 453 23.79 -19.42 -50.41
C ALA A 453 22.99 -20.74 -50.45
N ASN A 454 22.28 -21.05 -49.36
CA ASN A 454 21.42 -22.23 -49.26
C ASN A 454 20.00 -22.00 -49.80
N LYS A 455 19.69 -20.82 -50.37
CA LYS A 455 18.38 -20.44 -50.89
C LYS A 455 17.23 -20.59 -49.87
N ILE A 456 17.51 -20.40 -48.59
CA ILE A 456 16.52 -20.49 -47.52
C ILE A 456 15.79 -19.14 -47.46
N PRO A 457 14.47 -19.09 -47.72
CA PRO A 457 13.76 -17.84 -47.67
C PRO A 457 13.50 -17.43 -46.21
N VAL A 458 13.93 -16.23 -45.86
CA VAL A 458 13.88 -15.65 -44.51
C VAL A 458 13.31 -14.23 -44.60
N VAL A 459 12.54 -13.84 -43.58
CA VAL A 459 12.15 -12.46 -43.32
C VAL A 459 12.68 -12.07 -41.94
N ILE A 460 13.46 -11.00 -41.91
CA ILE A 460 13.98 -10.41 -40.68
C ILE A 460 13.14 -9.18 -40.36
N ILE A 461 12.52 -9.20 -39.19
CA ILE A 461 11.72 -8.10 -38.71
C ILE A 461 12.58 -7.37 -37.71
N ALA A 462 13.16 -6.26 -38.17
CA ALA A 462 14.05 -5.43 -37.41
C ALA A 462 13.28 -4.34 -36.66
N LYS A 463 13.88 -3.84 -35.58
CA LYS A 463 13.27 -2.84 -34.70
C LYS A 463 12.87 -1.52 -35.40
N ASP A 464 13.69 -1.06 -36.35
CA ASP A 464 13.59 0.26 -36.97
C ASP A 464 14.29 0.32 -38.33
N LYS A 465 14.15 1.47 -38.99
CA LYS A 465 14.71 1.77 -40.31
C LYS A 465 16.23 1.68 -40.33
N ALA A 466 16.91 2.07 -39.25
CA ALA A 466 18.37 2.02 -39.18
C ALA A 466 18.87 0.57 -39.16
N ALA A 467 18.22 -0.29 -38.37
CA ALA A 467 18.51 -1.71 -38.33
C ALA A 467 18.20 -2.40 -39.68
N CYS A 468 17.09 -2.07 -40.33
CA CYS A 468 16.81 -2.55 -41.69
C CYS A 468 17.93 -2.18 -42.68
N SER A 469 18.43 -0.94 -42.64
CA SER A 469 19.56 -0.51 -43.48
C SER A 469 20.85 -1.29 -43.17
N GLU A 470 21.09 -1.64 -41.91
CA GLU A 470 22.23 -2.50 -41.53
C GLU A 470 22.10 -3.93 -42.07
N TYR A 471 20.89 -4.51 -42.06
CA TYR A 471 20.62 -5.81 -42.67
C TYR A 471 20.74 -5.75 -44.20
N GLU A 472 20.30 -4.66 -44.83
CA GLU A 472 20.45 -4.44 -46.26
C GLU A 472 21.91 -4.39 -46.68
N LYS A 473 22.75 -3.64 -45.95
CA LYS A 473 24.21 -3.61 -46.16
C LYS A 473 24.86 -4.98 -45.99
N ALA A 474 24.26 -5.87 -45.20
CA ALA A 474 24.71 -7.23 -45.00
C ALA A 474 24.14 -8.23 -46.03
N GLY A 475 23.35 -7.77 -47.01
CA GLY A 475 22.87 -8.55 -48.15
C GLY A 475 21.38 -8.93 -48.13
N ALA A 476 20.61 -8.49 -47.13
CA ALA A 476 19.15 -8.62 -47.16
C ALA A 476 18.53 -7.62 -48.14
N PHE A 477 17.34 -7.91 -48.66
CA PHE A 477 16.56 -6.92 -49.42
C PHE A 477 15.64 -6.15 -48.47
N TRP A 478 15.81 -4.84 -48.35
CA TRP A 478 14.90 -4.04 -47.53
C TRP A 478 13.54 -3.87 -48.21
N ARG A 479 12.56 -4.60 -47.71
CA ARG A 479 11.16 -4.48 -48.10
C ARG A 479 10.59 -3.22 -47.44
N HIS A 480 10.57 -2.11 -48.17
CA HIS A 480 9.91 -0.87 -47.80
C HIS A 480 8.38 -1.05 -47.85
N GLY A 481 7.65 -0.52 -46.89
CA GLY A 481 6.19 -0.43 -46.94
C GLY A 481 5.66 0.14 -45.63
N ARG A 482 4.39 0.59 -45.58
CA ARG A 482 3.74 1.39 -44.50
C ARG A 482 4.53 2.59 -43.93
N GLU A 483 5.76 2.80 -44.36
CA GLU A 483 6.70 3.78 -43.84
C GLU A 483 6.89 4.91 -44.86
N ASP A 484 6.83 6.15 -44.38
CA ASP A 484 7.20 7.31 -45.16
C ASP A 484 8.74 7.37 -45.26
N LEU A 485 9.27 7.17 -46.47
CA LEU A 485 10.70 7.12 -46.78
C LEU A 485 10.99 8.00 -47.99
N PRO A 486 10.79 9.33 -47.88
CA PRO A 486 11.02 10.24 -49.00
C PRO A 486 12.49 10.13 -49.47
N GLY A 487 12.68 9.87 -50.76
CA GLY A 487 14.00 9.70 -51.38
C GLY A 487 14.48 8.27 -51.58
N ALA A 488 13.76 7.24 -51.11
CA ALA A 488 14.05 5.85 -51.49
C ALA A 488 13.58 5.56 -52.93
N ASP A 489 14.31 4.72 -53.67
CA ASP A 489 14.03 4.35 -55.08
C ASP A 489 12.61 3.82 -55.32
N TRP A 490 11.94 3.34 -54.26
CA TRP A 490 10.62 2.72 -54.29
C TRP A 490 9.57 3.43 -53.43
N HIS A 491 9.86 4.66 -53.00
CA HIS A 491 8.92 5.46 -52.23
C HIS A 491 7.70 5.84 -53.08
N CYS A 492 6.49 5.55 -52.59
CA CYS A 492 5.28 6.00 -53.24
C CYS A 492 4.98 7.46 -52.81
N PRO A 493 4.86 8.43 -53.74
CA PRO A 493 4.61 9.83 -53.38
C PRO A 493 3.29 10.05 -52.64
N THR A 494 2.32 9.16 -52.83
CA THR A 494 1.02 9.18 -52.12
C THR A 494 1.06 8.36 -50.83
N MET A 495 2.23 7.88 -50.39
CA MET A 495 2.34 7.04 -49.21
C MET A 495 2.02 7.80 -47.94
N SER A 496 2.38 9.08 -47.83
CA SER A 496 2.06 9.92 -46.67
C SER A 496 0.54 10.08 -46.49
N GLU A 497 -0.19 10.28 -47.58
CA GLU A 497 -1.66 10.27 -47.61
C GLU A 497 -2.21 8.88 -47.25
N GLY A 498 -1.64 7.82 -47.84
CA GLY A 498 -1.99 6.44 -47.55
C GLY A 498 -1.71 6.03 -46.09
N ILE A 499 -0.69 6.60 -45.44
CA ILE A 499 -0.37 6.43 -44.03
C ILE A 499 -1.41 7.18 -43.18
N GLN A 500 -1.73 8.43 -43.50
CA GLN A 500 -2.78 9.16 -42.78
C GLN A 500 -4.14 8.46 -42.88
N ILE A 501 -4.45 7.89 -44.04
CA ILE A 501 -5.62 7.05 -44.27
C ILE A 501 -5.51 5.73 -43.49
N SER A 502 -4.37 5.05 -43.54
CA SER A 502 -4.14 3.81 -42.78
C SER A 502 -4.14 4.02 -41.27
N GLU A 503 -3.76 5.19 -40.76
CA GLU A 503 -3.73 5.54 -39.34
C GLU A 503 -5.10 6.00 -38.84
N LYS A 504 -5.88 6.70 -39.67
CA LYS A 504 -7.23 7.17 -39.31
C LYS A 504 -8.31 6.11 -39.52
N GLU A 505 -8.19 5.34 -40.60
CA GLU A 505 -9.27 4.48 -41.12
C GLU A 505 -8.83 3.01 -41.23
N HIS A 506 -7.64 2.68 -40.71
CA HIS A 506 -7.07 1.32 -40.71
C HIS A 506 -6.92 0.67 -42.10
N HIS A 507 -7.03 1.38 -43.22
CA HIS A 507 -6.97 0.79 -44.56
C HIS A 507 -5.60 0.25 -44.96
N TRP A 508 -5.60 -0.75 -45.84
CA TRP A 508 -4.41 -1.27 -46.49
C TRP A 508 -3.91 -0.30 -47.57
N GLY A 509 -2.73 0.30 -47.35
CA GLY A 509 -2.00 1.04 -48.40
C GLY A 509 -1.82 0.32 -49.76
N PRO A 510 -1.67 -1.03 -49.81
CA PRO A 510 -1.71 -1.77 -51.08
C PRO A 510 -2.99 -1.59 -51.88
N THR A 511 -4.14 -1.46 -51.21
CA THR A 511 -5.46 -1.36 -51.84
C THR A 511 -5.56 -0.06 -52.62
N ILE A 512 -5.01 1.05 -52.14
CA ILE A 512 -4.97 2.32 -52.89
C ILE A 512 -4.21 2.16 -54.23
N CYS A 513 -3.11 1.42 -54.22
CA CYS A 513 -2.32 1.16 -55.42
C CYS A 513 -2.95 0.09 -56.34
N ALA A 514 -3.55 -0.96 -55.76
CA ALA A 514 -4.13 -2.07 -56.51
C ALA A 514 -5.50 -1.72 -57.11
N SER A 515 -6.26 -0.86 -56.43
CA SER A 515 -7.58 -0.39 -56.84
C SER A 515 -7.51 0.86 -57.74
N GLY A 516 -6.36 1.16 -58.34
CA GLY A 516 -6.29 2.20 -59.37
C GLY A 516 -6.57 3.64 -58.92
N HIS A 517 -6.36 3.97 -57.63
CA HIS A 517 -6.46 5.36 -57.14
C HIS A 517 -5.12 6.10 -57.20
N CYS A 518 -4.02 5.37 -57.32
CA CYS A 518 -2.68 5.92 -57.46
C CYS A 518 -2.22 5.84 -58.91
N ALA A 519 -1.69 6.95 -59.44
CA ALA A 519 -1.15 7.03 -60.79
C ALA A 519 -0.05 5.98 -61.05
N HIS A 520 0.75 5.66 -60.02
CA HIS A 520 1.76 4.59 -60.09
C HIS A 520 1.13 3.19 -60.17
N GLY A 521 0.04 2.95 -59.43
CA GLY A 521 -0.71 1.70 -59.47
C GLY A 521 -1.35 1.44 -60.84
N ASN A 522 -1.99 2.47 -61.40
CA ASN A 522 -2.56 2.43 -62.75
C ASN A 522 -1.50 2.23 -63.83
N LYS A 523 -0.35 2.91 -63.74
CA LYS A 523 0.78 2.66 -64.64
C LYS A 523 1.24 1.20 -64.58
N ARG A 524 1.34 0.63 -63.37
CA ARG A 524 1.70 -0.78 -63.18
C ARG A 524 0.66 -1.70 -63.83
N ALA A 525 -0.64 -1.43 -63.66
CA ALA A 525 -1.70 -2.20 -64.29
C ALA A 525 -1.60 -2.17 -65.83
N MET A 526 -1.34 -0.99 -66.43
CA MET A 526 -1.08 -0.88 -67.87
C MET A 526 0.15 -1.70 -68.30
N ARG A 527 1.22 -1.67 -67.51
CA ARG A 527 2.44 -2.43 -67.80
C ARG A 527 2.20 -3.93 -67.75
N ILE A 528 1.51 -4.42 -66.72
CA ILE A 528 1.15 -5.84 -66.57
C ILE A 528 0.23 -6.28 -67.71
N ALA A 529 -0.76 -5.47 -68.08
CA ALA A 529 -1.64 -5.76 -69.22
C ALA A 529 -0.83 -5.89 -70.52
N LYS A 530 0.10 -4.96 -70.76
CA LYS A 530 1.03 -5.02 -71.89
C LYS A 530 1.93 -6.26 -71.85
N GLU A 531 2.50 -6.60 -70.70
CA GLU A 531 3.33 -7.80 -70.50
C GLU A 531 2.54 -9.09 -70.75
N LYS A 532 1.23 -9.09 -70.45
CA LYS A 532 0.30 -10.21 -70.66
C LYS A 532 -0.38 -10.20 -72.04
N ASN A 533 -0.07 -9.26 -72.93
CA ASN A 533 -0.81 -9.04 -74.18
C ASN A 533 -2.33 -8.89 -73.99
N SER A 534 -2.76 -8.22 -72.93
CA SER A 534 -4.17 -7.88 -72.66
C SER A 534 -4.38 -6.36 -72.68
N GLU A 535 -5.63 -5.93 -72.87
CA GLU A 535 -5.98 -4.51 -72.70
C GLU A 535 -6.00 -4.15 -71.20
N PRO A 536 -5.57 -2.93 -70.81
CA PRO A 536 -5.81 -2.42 -69.47
C PRO A 536 -7.32 -2.30 -69.21
N SER A 537 -7.75 -2.45 -67.96
CA SER A 537 -9.17 -2.25 -67.61
C SER A 537 -9.63 -0.82 -67.94
N ALA A 538 -10.91 -0.67 -68.30
CA ALA A 538 -11.49 0.61 -68.70
C ALA A 538 -11.25 1.73 -67.67
N HIS A 539 -11.29 1.40 -66.37
CA HIS A 539 -11.01 2.36 -65.30
C HIS A 539 -9.59 2.93 -65.33
N VAL A 540 -8.57 2.13 -65.69
CA VAL A 540 -7.16 2.55 -65.74
C VAL A 540 -6.96 3.54 -66.88
N VAL A 541 -7.62 3.27 -68.01
CA VAL A 541 -7.63 4.16 -69.17
C VAL A 541 -8.33 5.46 -68.83
N GLN A 542 -9.52 5.38 -68.22
CA GLN A 542 -10.31 6.54 -67.81
C GLN A 542 -9.54 7.42 -66.80
N PHE A 543 -8.82 6.83 -65.84
CA PHE A 543 -8.01 7.58 -64.87
C PHE A 543 -7.03 8.55 -65.54
N PHE A 544 -6.30 8.09 -66.56
CA PHE A 544 -5.33 8.93 -67.25
C PHE A 544 -5.98 9.87 -68.27
N MET A 545 -7.20 9.58 -68.73
CA MET A 545 -8.00 10.53 -69.52
C MET A 545 -8.51 11.68 -68.66
N ASP A 546 -8.95 11.40 -67.43
CA ASP A 546 -9.46 12.39 -66.49
C ASP A 546 -8.35 13.24 -65.85
N ARG A 547 -7.12 12.72 -65.84
CA ARG A 547 -5.92 13.40 -65.31
C ARG A 547 -4.82 13.53 -66.37
N PRO A 548 -5.03 14.33 -67.43
CA PRO A 548 -4.07 14.47 -68.52
C PRO A 548 -2.73 15.09 -68.09
N GLU A 549 -2.68 15.77 -66.94
CA GLU A 549 -1.45 16.25 -66.31
C GLU A 549 -0.52 15.12 -65.83
N LEU A 550 -1.06 13.91 -65.63
CA LEU A 550 -0.32 12.73 -65.20
C LEU A 550 0.04 11.87 -66.41
N LEU A 551 1.18 12.14 -67.04
CA LEU A 551 1.66 11.32 -68.15
C LEU A 551 2.14 9.94 -67.64
N PRO A 552 1.57 8.80 -68.13
CA PRO A 552 2.02 7.47 -67.74
C PRO A 552 3.51 7.24 -67.95
N SER A 553 4.12 7.87 -68.95
CA SER A 553 5.56 7.76 -69.21
C SER A 553 6.43 8.42 -68.14
N ALA A 554 5.96 9.50 -67.50
CA ALA A 554 6.70 10.29 -66.51
C ALA A 554 6.58 9.80 -65.06
N ILE A 555 5.70 8.82 -64.80
CA ILE A 555 5.44 8.28 -63.46
C ILE A 555 6.42 7.14 -63.15
N ASP A 556 7.15 7.19 -62.04
CA ASP A 556 8.12 6.13 -61.69
C ASP A 556 7.47 4.79 -61.25
N ARG A 557 8.30 3.83 -60.83
CA ARG A 557 7.87 2.48 -60.41
C ARG A 557 6.86 2.53 -59.27
N CYS A 558 5.96 1.57 -59.24
CA CYS A 558 4.95 1.47 -58.18
C CYS A 558 5.53 0.74 -56.96
N TRP A 559 5.07 1.11 -55.77
CA TRP A 559 5.38 0.35 -54.55
C TRP A 559 5.02 -1.15 -54.65
N LEU A 560 3.96 -1.50 -55.39
CA LEU A 560 3.61 -2.91 -55.65
C LEU A 560 4.66 -3.66 -56.48
N ASP A 561 5.51 -2.97 -57.24
CA ASP A 561 6.66 -3.57 -57.92
C ASP A 561 7.76 -3.91 -56.92
N HIS A 562 7.95 -3.08 -55.88
CA HIS A 562 8.84 -3.39 -54.76
C HIS A 562 8.37 -4.63 -54.00
N MET A 563 7.07 -4.79 -53.81
CA MET A 563 6.47 -5.98 -53.19
C MET A 563 6.68 -7.24 -54.02
N ALA A 564 6.50 -7.14 -55.34
CA ALA A 564 6.81 -8.24 -56.24
C ALA A 564 8.30 -8.60 -56.19
N ALA A 565 9.19 -7.61 -56.19
CA ALA A 565 10.62 -7.83 -56.05
C ALA A 565 10.97 -8.48 -54.70
N ALA A 566 10.34 -8.06 -53.59
CA ALA A 566 10.55 -8.66 -52.27
C ALA A 566 10.18 -10.15 -52.24
N ARG A 567 9.05 -10.54 -52.87
CA ARG A 567 8.60 -11.94 -52.96
C ARG A 567 9.60 -12.87 -53.66
N GLN A 568 10.36 -12.34 -54.62
CA GLN A 568 11.40 -13.05 -55.36
C GLN A 568 12.73 -13.21 -54.58
N ARG A 569 12.92 -12.44 -53.51
CA ARG A 569 14.18 -12.44 -52.74
C ARG A 569 14.16 -13.52 -51.67
N HIS A 570 15.24 -14.28 -51.55
CA HIS A 570 15.38 -15.27 -50.47
C HIS A 570 15.41 -14.58 -49.11
N VAL A 571 16.23 -13.55 -48.92
CA VAL A 571 16.27 -12.85 -47.61
C VAL A 571 15.74 -11.44 -47.76
N ILE A 572 14.71 -11.11 -46.98
CA ILE A 572 14.16 -9.76 -46.87
C ILE A 572 14.28 -9.26 -45.43
N THR A 573 14.32 -7.94 -45.28
CA THR A 573 14.20 -7.26 -43.98
C THR A 573 13.10 -6.21 -44.04
N CYS A 574 12.36 -6.04 -42.96
CA CYS A 574 11.38 -4.97 -42.79
C CYS A 574 11.25 -4.59 -41.31
N THR A 575 10.50 -3.54 -41.00
CA THR A 575 10.11 -3.24 -39.62
C THR A 575 8.86 -4.00 -39.22
N SER A 576 8.53 -4.03 -37.92
CA SER A 576 7.28 -4.64 -37.43
C SER A 576 6.04 -4.04 -38.09
N GLN A 577 6.00 -2.71 -38.26
CA GLN A 577 4.92 -1.98 -38.93
C GLN A 577 4.86 -2.29 -40.44
N GLY A 578 6.02 -2.60 -41.04
CA GLY A 578 6.11 -2.97 -42.43
C GLY A 578 5.65 -4.40 -42.72
N PHE A 579 5.67 -5.29 -41.73
CA PHE A 579 5.38 -6.72 -41.91
C PHE A 579 3.89 -7.00 -42.16
N GLY A 580 3.59 -7.86 -43.14
CA GLY A 580 2.25 -8.40 -43.35
C GLY A 580 2.28 -9.90 -43.67
N PRO A 581 1.11 -10.58 -43.66
CA PRO A 581 1.03 -12.03 -43.86
C PRO A 581 1.69 -12.50 -45.16
N GLY A 582 1.56 -11.71 -46.24
CA GLY A 582 2.19 -12.02 -47.53
C GLY A 582 3.71 -11.89 -47.55
N ASP A 583 4.34 -11.25 -46.56
CA ASP A 583 5.80 -11.21 -46.40
C ASP A 583 6.33 -12.48 -45.73
N ALA A 584 5.46 -13.22 -45.04
CA ALA A 584 5.74 -14.52 -44.45
C ALA A 584 5.86 -15.63 -45.54
N GLU A 585 5.52 -15.31 -46.79
CA GLU A 585 5.61 -16.20 -47.94
C GLU A 585 6.63 -15.71 -48.97
N SER A 586 7.12 -16.62 -49.80
CA SER A 586 7.98 -16.34 -50.95
C SER A 586 7.56 -17.22 -52.13
N GLU A 587 8.05 -16.91 -53.34
CA GLU A 587 7.85 -17.81 -54.50
C GLU A 587 8.45 -19.21 -54.26
N ASN A 588 9.37 -19.36 -53.30
CA ASN A 588 10.02 -20.61 -52.92
C ASN A 588 9.41 -21.23 -51.63
N GLY A 589 8.17 -20.89 -51.30
CA GLY A 589 7.44 -21.38 -50.13
C GLY A 589 7.47 -20.44 -48.92
N LYS A 590 6.98 -20.93 -47.77
CA LYS A 590 6.91 -20.20 -46.49
C LYS A 590 8.29 -19.75 -46.04
N ARG A 591 8.41 -18.57 -45.42
CA ARG A 591 9.67 -18.05 -44.91
C ARG A 591 9.95 -18.51 -43.48
N ILE A 592 11.20 -18.46 -43.09
CA ILE A 592 11.57 -18.39 -41.67
C ILE A 592 11.38 -16.95 -41.21
N VAL A 593 10.70 -16.74 -40.10
CA VAL A 593 10.46 -15.41 -39.52
C VAL A 593 11.39 -15.20 -38.33
N ILE A 594 12.20 -14.15 -38.40
CA ILE A 594 13.14 -13.78 -37.32
C ILE A 594 12.80 -12.37 -36.83
N TYR A 595 12.40 -12.24 -35.58
CA TYR A 595 12.25 -10.94 -34.91
C TYR A 595 13.54 -10.58 -34.18
N ASP A 596 14.20 -9.52 -34.63
CA ASP A 596 15.40 -8.95 -34.00
C ASP A 596 15.01 -7.73 -33.14
N GLU A 597 14.67 -8.00 -31.88
CA GLU A 597 14.03 -7.09 -30.90
C GLU A 597 12.51 -6.92 -31.10
N SER A 598 11.78 -6.83 -29.98
CA SER A 598 10.34 -6.58 -29.76
C SER A 598 9.39 -6.75 -30.95
N ALA A 599 8.43 -7.67 -30.82
CA ALA A 599 7.23 -7.70 -31.66
C ALA A 599 6.06 -6.99 -30.93
N ASP A 600 5.14 -6.40 -31.70
CA ASP A 600 3.83 -5.97 -31.19
C ASP A 600 2.86 -7.15 -31.33
N TRP A 601 2.60 -7.85 -30.24
CA TRP A 601 1.85 -9.12 -30.26
C TRP A 601 0.36 -8.95 -30.20
N THR A 602 -0.05 -7.88 -29.54
CA THR A 602 -1.45 -7.55 -29.37
C THR A 602 -1.72 -6.14 -29.75
N HIS A 603 -2.92 -5.99 -30.27
CA HIS A 603 -3.53 -4.72 -30.47
C HIS A 603 -4.72 -4.64 -29.53
N SER A 604 -4.96 -3.44 -29.05
CA SER A 604 -6.06 -3.11 -28.17
C SER A 604 -6.85 -1.99 -28.80
N HIS A 605 -8.14 -2.18 -28.94
CA HIS A 605 -9.07 -1.16 -29.38
C HIS A 605 -9.88 -0.67 -28.17
N LEU A 606 -9.82 0.64 -27.90
CA LEU A 606 -10.57 1.28 -26.82
C LEU A 606 -11.68 2.16 -27.42
N ALA A 607 -12.91 1.66 -27.40
CA ALA A 607 -14.09 2.36 -27.91
C ALA A 607 -14.92 2.95 -26.77
N ASN A 608 -15.19 4.25 -26.81
CA ASN A 608 -16.13 4.90 -25.90
C ASN A 608 -17.45 5.23 -26.63
N LEU A 609 -18.43 5.78 -25.92
CA LEU A 609 -19.72 6.14 -26.52
C LEU A 609 -19.59 7.13 -27.69
N ALA A 610 -18.65 8.08 -27.63
CA ALA A 610 -18.41 9.01 -28.74
C ALA A 610 -17.77 8.30 -29.95
N THR A 611 -16.88 7.32 -29.71
CA THR A 611 -16.33 6.45 -30.75
C THR A 611 -17.45 5.70 -31.47
N PHE A 612 -18.36 5.06 -30.73
CA PHE A 612 -19.51 4.37 -31.33
C PHE A 612 -20.47 5.33 -32.04
N GLY A 613 -20.69 6.53 -31.52
CA GLY A 613 -21.45 7.58 -32.21
C GLY A 613 -20.87 7.91 -33.59
N GLY A 614 -19.55 8.11 -33.66
CA GLY A 614 -18.86 8.32 -34.93
C GLY A 614 -18.96 7.12 -35.90
N TYR A 615 -18.95 5.89 -35.37
CA TYR A 615 -19.16 4.68 -36.18
C TYR A 615 -20.56 4.61 -36.77
N ILE A 616 -21.58 4.87 -35.94
CA ILE A 616 -22.99 4.88 -36.33
C ILE A 616 -23.25 5.94 -37.41
N GLU A 617 -22.77 7.17 -37.20
CA GLU A 617 -22.91 8.27 -38.17
C GLU A 617 -22.23 7.94 -39.51
N SER A 618 -21.06 7.31 -39.46
CA SER A 618 -20.33 6.91 -40.67
C SER A 618 -21.05 5.80 -41.45
N ILE A 619 -21.60 4.80 -40.74
CA ILE A 619 -22.42 3.75 -41.35
C ILE A 619 -23.69 4.32 -41.98
N GLN A 620 -24.39 5.22 -41.28
CA GLN A 620 -25.60 5.87 -41.80
C GLN A 620 -25.31 6.67 -43.07
N ARG A 621 -24.22 7.44 -43.08
CA ARG A 621 -23.77 8.18 -44.26
C ARG A 621 -23.51 7.25 -45.44
N MET A 622 -22.80 6.14 -45.22
CA MET A 622 -22.54 5.14 -46.28
C MET A 622 -23.82 4.53 -46.84
N VAL A 623 -24.74 4.12 -45.97
CA VAL A 623 -26.05 3.59 -46.38
C VAL A 623 -26.76 4.59 -47.28
N SER A 624 -26.82 5.87 -46.88
CA SER A 624 -27.45 6.92 -47.69
C SER A 624 -26.72 7.20 -49.02
N GLU A 625 -25.39 7.13 -49.04
CA GLU A 625 -24.58 7.34 -50.25
C GLU A 625 -24.75 6.19 -51.25
N ILE A 626 -24.67 4.93 -50.80
CA ILE A 626 -24.87 3.75 -51.63
C ILE A 626 -26.32 3.70 -52.16
N GLU A 627 -27.31 4.01 -51.32
CA GLU A 627 -28.71 4.12 -51.77
C GLU A 627 -28.87 5.18 -52.86
N ALA A 628 -28.23 6.35 -52.72
CA ALA A 628 -28.29 7.40 -53.73
C ALA A 628 -27.60 7.02 -55.04
N GLU A 629 -26.55 6.21 -55.00
CA GLU A 629 -25.79 5.75 -56.17
C GLU A 629 -26.44 4.57 -56.89
N SER A 630 -27.02 3.63 -56.14
CA SER A 630 -27.79 2.51 -56.70
C SER A 630 -29.01 2.97 -57.51
N LEU A 631 -29.48 4.20 -57.29
CA LEU A 631 -30.55 4.82 -58.09
C LEU A 631 -30.06 5.42 -59.41
N LEU A 632 -28.74 5.53 -59.63
CA LEU A 632 -28.13 6.21 -60.77
C LEU A 632 -27.45 5.26 -61.77
N HIS A 633 -27.14 4.02 -61.37
CA HIS A 633 -26.50 3.01 -62.21
C HIS A 633 -27.38 1.75 -62.27
N ASP A 634 -27.58 1.25 -63.48
CA ASP A 634 -28.55 0.20 -63.84
C ASP A 634 -27.80 -1.05 -64.37
N ASN A 635 -26.56 -1.26 -63.90
CA ASN A 635 -25.63 -2.24 -64.48
C ASN A 635 -25.52 -3.51 -63.61
N ASP A 636 -25.42 -4.67 -64.25
CA ASP A 636 -25.30 -6.01 -63.61
C ASP A 636 -24.05 -6.19 -62.69
N ASP A 637 -23.17 -5.20 -62.56
CA ASP A 637 -22.04 -5.20 -61.61
C ASP A 637 -22.43 -4.71 -60.19
N ASP A 638 -23.72 -4.36 -59.95
CA ASP A 638 -24.22 -3.77 -58.70
C ASP A 638 -24.56 -4.79 -57.57
N ASP A 639 -24.48 -6.10 -57.84
CA ASP A 639 -24.80 -7.14 -56.85
C ASP A 639 -23.91 -7.05 -55.58
N ASP A 640 -22.60 -6.78 -55.75
CA ASP A 640 -21.66 -6.60 -54.63
C ASP A 640 -22.00 -5.36 -53.77
N ALA A 641 -22.53 -4.29 -54.40
CA ALA A 641 -22.90 -3.06 -53.72
C ALA A 641 -24.23 -3.19 -52.96
N LEU A 642 -25.18 -3.95 -53.50
CA LEU A 642 -26.47 -4.27 -52.88
C LEU A 642 -26.31 -5.25 -51.70
N ASP A 643 -25.51 -6.30 -51.86
CA ASP A 643 -25.13 -7.21 -50.77
C ASP A 643 -24.41 -6.46 -49.66
N GLY A 644 -23.56 -5.50 -50.07
CA GLY A 644 -23.01 -4.52 -49.17
C GLY A 644 -24.11 -3.82 -48.39
N LEU A 645 -24.91 -2.99 -49.06
CA LEU A 645 -25.95 -2.18 -48.43
C LEU A 645 -26.79 -2.97 -47.40
N ALA A 646 -27.23 -4.18 -47.76
CA ALA A 646 -27.97 -5.07 -46.88
C ALA A 646 -27.21 -5.46 -45.59
N CYS A 647 -25.90 -5.67 -45.67
CA CYS A 647 -25.05 -5.96 -44.52
C CYS A 647 -24.83 -4.71 -43.64
N LEU A 648 -24.61 -3.50 -44.19
CA LEU A 648 -24.52 -2.27 -43.37
C LEU A 648 -25.83 -1.95 -42.65
N GLN A 649 -26.98 -2.14 -43.32
CA GLN A 649 -28.30 -1.97 -42.70
C GLN A 649 -28.52 -2.96 -41.54
N GLN A 650 -27.92 -4.15 -41.57
CA GLN A 650 -27.96 -5.11 -40.48
C GLN A 650 -26.95 -4.81 -39.36
N ILE A 651 -25.76 -4.29 -39.68
CA ILE A 651 -24.73 -3.93 -38.70
C ILE A 651 -25.11 -2.67 -37.91
N LEU A 652 -25.78 -1.70 -38.54
CA LEU A 652 -26.19 -0.44 -37.90
C LEU A 652 -26.96 -0.63 -36.58
N PRO A 653 -28.06 -1.40 -36.51
CA PRO A 653 -28.77 -1.62 -35.25
C PRO A 653 -27.94 -2.38 -34.21
N LEU A 654 -27.00 -3.24 -34.63
CA LEU A 654 -26.09 -3.93 -33.71
C LEU A 654 -25.07 -2.97 -33.10
N MET A 655 -24.55 -2.02 -33.88
CA MET A 655 -23.65 -0.96 -33.38
C MET A 655 -24.37 -0.02 -32.41
N VAL A 656 -25.63 0.33 -32.70
CA VAL A 656 -26.49 1.08 -31.76
C VAL A 656 -26.70 0.27 -30.47
N GLY A 657 -27.00 -1.03 -30.58
CA GLY A 657 -27.14 -1.93 -29.45
C GLY A 657 -25.88 -2.04 -28.59
N LEU A 658 -24.70 -2.13 -29.22
CA LEU A 658 -23.40 -2.10 -28.53
C LEU A 658 -23.21 -0.79 -27.75
N ALA A 659 -23.51 0.36 -28.37
CA ALA A 659 -23.40 1.66 -27.72
C ALA A 659 -24.36 1.79 -26.53
N GLU A 660 -25.62 1.38 -26.67
CA GLU A 660 -26.60 1.38 -25.59
C GLU A 660 -26.20 0.47 -24.44
N ALA A 661 -25.72 -0.73 -24.74
CA ALA A 661 -25.29 -1.69 -23.74
C ALA A 661 -24.02 -1.22 -23.01
N LEU A 662 -23.08 -0.58 -23.70
CA LEU A 662 -21.94 0.09 -23.07
C LEU A 662 -22.41 1.22 -22.13
N GLY A 663 -23.38 2.03 -22.56
CA GLY A 663 -23.93 3.13 -21.76
C GLY A 663 -24.66 2.68 -20.48
N LYS A 664 -25.22 1.47 -20.47
CA LYS A 664 -25.86 0.84 -19.30
C LYS A 664 -24.86 0.24 -18.30
N ASN A 665 -23.59 0.10 -18.69
CA ASN A 665 -22.53 -0.50 -17.88
C ASN A 665 -21.39 0.51 -17.64
N PRO A 666 -21.62 1.59 -16.87
CA PRO A 666 -20.52 2.46 -16.46
C PRO A 666 -19.62 1.65 -15.52
N ALA A 667 -18.47 1.17 -16.03
CA ALA A 667 -17.48 0.55 -15.18
C ALA A 667 -17.12 1.50 -14.03
N THR A 668 -16.95 0.94 -12.84
CA THR A 668 -16.39 1.67 -11.70
C THR A 668 -15.01 2.20 -12.10
N HIS A 669 -14.73 3.47 -11.79
CA HIS A 669 -13.46 4.11 -12.15
C HIS A 669 -12.27 3.24 -11.77
N GLY A 670 -11.43 2.93 -12.75
CA GLY A 670 -10.17 2.21 -12.58
C GLY A 670 -10.27 0.68 -12.48
N ALA A 671 -11.44 0.06 -12.57
CA ALA A 671 -11.59 -1.41 -12.58
C ALA A 671 -12.04 -1.92 -13.95
N ALA A 672 -11.48 -3.06 -14.36
CA ALA A 672 -11.95 -3.79 -15.53
C ALA A 672 -13.03 -4.80 -15.12
N VAL A 673 -14.04 -4.98 -15.98
CA VAL A 673 -15.05 -6.02 -15.83
C VAL A 673 -15.24 -6.75 -17.16
N ASP A 674 -15.54 -8.06 -17.12
CA ASP A 674 -15.87 -8.80 -18.35
C ASP A 674 -17.08 -8.15 -19.04
N ALA A 675 -17.06 -8.13 -20.38
CA ALA A 675 -18.20 -7.63 -21.11
C ALA A 675 -19.44 -8.51 -20.85
N PRO A 676 -20.62 -7.90 -20.60
CA PRO A 676 -21.88 -8.62 -20.50
C PRO A 676 -22.12 -9.57 -21.68
N ALA A 677 -22.74 -10.73 -21.42
CA ALA A 677 -23.04 -11.72 -22.47
C ALA A 677 -23.78 -11.10 -23.68
N ALA A 678 -24.72 -10.19 -23.44
CA ALA A 678 -25.43 -9.48 -24.50
C ALA A 678 -24.50 -8.66 -25.42
N LEU A 679 -23.45 -8.04 -24.89
CA LEU A 679 -22.45 -7.32 -25.69
C LEU A 679 -21.62 -8.30 -26.53
N ILE A 680 -21.24 -9.44 -25.95
CA ILE A 680 -20.51 -10.50 -26.65
C ILE A 680 -21.36 -11.08 -27.79
N ASP A 681 -22.64 -11.34 -27.54
CA ASP A 681 -23.56 -11.89 -28.54
C ASP A 681 -23.80 -10.92 -29.70
N MET A 682 -23.97 -9.63 -29.42
CA MET A 682 -24.07 -8.60 -30.46
C MET A 682 -22.77 -8.49 -31.27
N ALA A 683 -21.61 -8.51 -30.61
CA ALA A 683 -20.31 -8.52 -31.30
C ALA A 683 -20.18 -9.75 -32.23
N LYS A 684 -20.55 -10.95 -31.77
CA LYS A 684 -20.54 -12.17 -32.59
C LYS A 684 -21.45 -12.06 -33.81
N GLN A 685 -22.66 -11.50 -33.66
CA GLN A 685 -23.58 -11.27 -34.78
C GLN A 685 -23.01 -10.32 -35.84
N ILE A 686 -22.33 -9.26 -35.42
CA ILE A 686 -21.60 -8.37 -36.35
C ILE A 686 -20.51 -9.19 -37.08
N GLY A 687 -19.89 -10.14 -36.38
CA GLY A 687 -18.88 -11.07 -36.91
C GLY A 687 -19.38 -11.88 -38.08
N ASP A 688 -20.47 -12.59 -37.88
CA ASP A 688 -21.07 -13.47 -38.86
C ASP A 688 -21.54 -12.71 -40.12
N LEU A 689 -21.89 -11.42 -39.97
CA LEU A 689 -22.22 -10.52 -41.07
C LEU A 689 -20.97 -10.01 -41.78
N SER A 690 -19.90 -9.71 -41.04
CA SER A 690 -18.66 -9.12 -41.58
C SER A 690 -17.77 -10.13 -42.31
N ASP A 691 -17.67 -11.38 -41.82
CA ASP A 691 -16.80 -12.42 -42.40
C ASP A 691 -17.24 -12.80 -43.83
N LYS A 692 -18.52 -12.55 -44.18
CA LYS A 692 -19.06 -12.79 -45.52
C LYS A 692 -18.72 -11.72 -46.55
N HIS A 693 -18.38 -10.51 -46.12
CA HIS A 693 -18.33 -9.34 -47.03
C HIS A 693 -17.12 -8.40 -46.80
N THR A 694 -16.26 -8.64 -45.81
CA THR A 694 -15.15 -7.74 -45.39
C THR A 694 -14.22 -7.31 -46.54
N GLN A 695 -13.93 -8.18 -47.51
CA GLN A 695 -13.11 -7.83 -48.69
C GLN A 695 -13.82 -6.89 -49.68
N SER A 696 -15.15 -6.95 -49.76
CA SER A 696 -15.98 -6.09 -50.62
C SER A 696 -16.03 -4.66 -50.09
N TRP A 697 -16.00 -4.53 -48.75
CA TRP A 697 -16.13 -3.27 -48.03
C TRP A 697 -14.88 -2.40 -47.95
N GLU A 698 -13.71 -3.00 -48.11
CA GLU A 698 -12.42 -2.30 -48.03
C GLU A 698 -11.93 -1.77 -49.38
N LYS A 699 -12.68 -2.02 -50.45
CA LYS A 699 -12.44 -1.40 -51.76
C LYS A 699 -13.00 0.03 -51.71
N PRO A 700 -12.19 1.07 -51.93
CA PRO A 700 -12.75 2.42 -52.11
C PRO A 700 -13.71 2.38 -53.32
N SER A 701 -14.97 2.78 -53.15
CA SER A 701 -15.96 2.78 -54.24
C SER A 701 -15.69 3.92 -55.24
N TRP A 702 -16.09 3.71 -56.50
CA TRP A 702 -15.59 4.40 -57.69
C TRP A 702 -16.36 5.65 -58.12
N SER A 703 -17.34 6.10 -57.35
CA SER A 703 -18.20 7.23 -57.71
C SER A 703 -17.61 8.60 -57.36
N ARG A 704 -16.78 8.72 -56.30
CA ARG A 704 -16.22 10.01 -55.85
C ARG A 704 -14.77 9.89 -55.37
N TRP A 705 -13.90 10.45 -56.19
CA TRP A 705 -12.44 10.37 -56.14
C TRP A 705 -11.75 11.14 -54.98
N THR A 706 -12.50 11.72 -54.03
CA THR A 706 -11.96 12.73 -53.09
C THR A 706 -12.32 12.56 -51.62
N THR A 707 -13.20 11.63 -51.26
CA THR A 707 -13.60 11.40 -49.86
C THR A 707 -13.53 9.92 -49.55
N LEU A 708 -12.47 9.50 -48.87
CA LEU A 708 -12.41 8.18 -48.26
C LEU A 708 -13.54 8.10 -47.23
N VAL A 709 -14.56 7.29 -47.51
CA VAL A 709 -15.69 7.13 -46.58
C VAL A 709 -15.22 6.17 -45.49
N GLY A 710 -15.06 6.69 -44.28
CA GLY A 710 -14.56 5.92 -43.13
C GLY A 710 -15.51 4.77 -42.79
N VAL A 711 -15.01 3.54 -42.89
CA VAL A 711 -15.79 2.33 -42.63
C VAL A 711 -15.30 1.71 -41.32
N PRO A 712 -16.08 1.71 -40.23
CA PRO A 712 -15.64 1.18 -38.93
C PRO A 712 -15.65 -0.36 -38.86
N LEU A 713 -15.71 -1.07 -40.00
CA LEU A 713 -15.81 -2.53 -40.04
C LEU A 713 -14.55 -3.24 -39.53
N ARG A 714 -13.39 -2.59 -39.58
CA ARG A 714 -12.18 -3.14 -38.92
C ARG A 714 -12.28 -3.07 -37.41
N ALA A 715 -12.69 -1.92 -36.84
CA ALA A 715 -12.95 -1.83 -35.42
C ALA A 715 -14.03 -2.85 -34.98
N ALA A 716 -15.05 -3.06 -35.83
CA ALA A 716 -16.00 -4.14 -35.64
C ALA A 716 -15.33 -5.51 -35.62
N HIS A 717 -14.53 -5.84 -36.64
CA HIS A 717 -13.80 -7.11 -36.77
C HIS A 717 -12.86 -7.36 -35.57
N GLU A 718 -12.22 -6.32 -35.06
CA GLU A 718 -11.39 -6.35 -33.86
C GLU A 718 -12.21 -6.66 -32.60
N ILE A 719 -13.37 -6.01 -32.44
CA ILE A 719 -14.35 -6.30 -31.38
C ILE A 719 -14.86 -7.74 -31.49
N ILE A 720 -15.07 -8.24 -32.71
CA ILE A 720 -15.51 -9.61 -32.99
C ILE A 720 -14.43 -10.61 -32.58
N ILE A 721 -13.18 -10.41 -33.02
CA ILE A 721 -12.07 -11.28 -32.64
C ILE A 721 -11.99 -11.31 -31.12
N ALA A 722 -12.02 -10.15 -30.47
CA ALA A 722 -11.99 -10.07 -29.02
C ALA A 722 -13.16 -10.79 -28.34
N ALA A 723 -14.37 -10.70 -28.91
CA ALA A 723 -15.55 -11.42 -28.41
C ALA A 723 -15.45 -12.93 -28.61
N LYS A 724 -14.89 -13.40 -29.73
CA LYS A 724 -14.64 -14.83 -30.02
C LYS A 724 -13.59 -15.39 -29.04
N THR A 725 -12.54 -14.62 -28.73
CA THR A 725 -11.46 -15.04 -27.83
C THR A 725 -11.74 -14.78 -26.35
N GLY A 726 -12.90 -14.23 -25.99
CA GLY A 726 -13.26 -13.92 -24.60
C GLY A 726 -12.43 -12.79 -23.97
N SER A 727 -11.85 -11.92 -24.80
CA SER A 727 -10.98 -10.80 -24.42
C SER A 727 -11.67 -9.44 -24.50
N LEU A 728 -13.00 -9.43 -24.54
CA LEU A 728 -13.82 -8.23 -24.49
C LEU A 728 -14.07 -7.82 -23.04
N SER A 729 -13.64 -6.63 -22.63
CA SER A 729 -13.86 -6.10 -21.29
C SER A 729 -14.33 -4.64 -21.31
N ILE A 730 -14.88 -4.15 -20.20
CA ILE A 730 -15.23 -2.74 -20.01
C ILE A 730 -14.28 -2.14 -18.98
N MET A 731 -13.61 -1.05 -19.34
CA MET A 731 -12.67 -0.33 -18.48
C MET A 731 -12.93 1.18 -18.59
N ASP A 732 -13.16 1.85 -17.46
CA ASP A 732 -13.47 3.29 -17.40
C ASP A 732 -14.63 3.73 -18.33
N GLY A 733 -15.66 2.90 -18.46
CA GLY A 733 -16.81 3.14 -19.33
C GLY A 733 -16.48 3.04 -20.83
N ARG A 734 -15.36 2.41 -21.19
CA ARG A 734 -14.94 2.13 -22.56
C ARG A 734 -14.90 0.62 -22.78
N LEU A 735 -15.31 0.20 -23.97
CA LEU A 735 -15.12 -1.16 -24.42
C LEU A 735 -13.66 -1.35 -24.81
N LEU A 736 -12.97 -2.26 -24.14
CA LEU A 736 -11.63 -2.71 -24.45
C LEU A 736 -11.74 -4.03 -25.22
N ALA A 737 -11.36 -4.02 -26.48
CA ALA A 737 -11.23 -5.21 -27.31
C ALA A 737 -9.75 -5.51 -27.53
N VAL A 738 -9.26 -6.62 -26.99
CA VAL A 738 -7.88 -7.07 -27.18
C VAL A 738 -7.87 -8.23 -28.16
N TYR A 739 -6.99 -8.17 -29.16
CA TYR A 739 -6.81 -9.23 -30.13
C TYR A 739 -5.34 -9.43 -30.47
N GLN A 740 -4.98 -10.66 -30.86
CA GLN A 740 -3.65 -10.97 -31.37
C GLN A 740 -3.49 -10.38 -32.77
N SER A 741 -2.28 -9.92 -33.09
CA SER A 741 -1.97 -9.53 -34.46
C SER A 741 -2.10 -10.75 -35.37
N THR A 742 -3.02 -10.71 -36.36
CA THR A 742 -3.31 -11.82 -37.27
C THR A 742 -2.04 -12.32 -37.97
N ALA A 743 -1.20 -11.40 -38.43
CA ALA A 743 0.05 -11.73 -39.10
C ALA A 743 1.03 -12.52 -38.21
N LEU A 744 1.03 -12.25 -36.89
CA LEU A 744 1.89 -12.95 -35.93
C LEU A 744 1.28 -14.30 -35.51
N SER A 745 -0.03 -14.35 -35.29
CA SER A 745 -0.73 -15.61 -34.97
C SER A 745 -0.56 -16.63 -36.11
N ASP A 746 -0.76 -16.21 -37.36
CA ASP A 746 -0.57 -17.05 -38.54
C ASP A 746 0.87 -17.57 -38.67
N VAL A 747 1.85 -16.71 -38.38
CA VAL A 747 3.27 -17.07 -38.42
C VAL A 747 3.60 -18.12 -37.39
N ILE A 748 3.17 -17.95 -36.14
CA ILE A 748 3.50 -18.87 -35.05
C ILE A 748 2.85 -20.23 -35.25
N ASN A 749 1.64 -20.24 -35.80
CA ASN A 749 0.90 -21.46 -36.05
C ASN A 749 1.45 -22.25 -37.24
N SER A 750 2.12 -21.60 -38.19
CA SER A 750 2.32 -22.21 -39.50
C SER A 750 3.71 -22.05 -40.11
N GLN A 751 4.63 -21.33 -39.44
CA GLN A 751 5.96 -21.01 -39.94
C GLN A 751 7.05 -21.14 -38.88
N PRO A 752 8.30 -21.46 -39.28
CA PRO A 752 9.44 -21.42 -38.37
C PRO A 752 9.63 -20.01 -37.84
N PHE A 753 9.60 -19.88 -36.51
CA PHE A 753 9.62 -18.59 -35.83
C PHE A 753 10.77 -18.50 -34.81
N LEU A 754 11.55 -17.42 -34.89
CA LEU A 754 12.57 -17.06 -33.90
C LEU A 754 12.32 -15.64 -33.41
N LEU A 755 12.02 -15.49 -32.11
CA LEU A 755 12.06 -14.20 -31.43
C LEU A 755 13.38 -14.07 -30.68
N ALA A 756 14.15 -13.05 -30.96
CA ALA A 756 15.41 -12.82 -30.29
C ALA A 756 15.37 -11.43 -29.60
N ASP A 757 15.09 -11.41 -28.29
CA ASP A 757 14.90 -10.18 -27.51
C ASP A 757 15.49 -10.33 -26.10
N ALA A 758 15.94 -9.25 -25.47
CA ALA A 758 16.38 -9.30 -24.09
C ALA A 758 15.21 -9.29 -23.08
N THR A 759 14.07 -8.76 -23.51
CA THR A 759 12.92 -8.48 -22.62
C THR A 759 11.65 -8.97 -23.28
N ILE A 760 11.52 -10.29 -23.39
CA ILE A 760 10.34 -10.92 -23.96
C ILE A 760 9.15 -10.62 -23.04
N HIS A 761 8.15 -9.91 -23.56
CA HIS A 761 6.94 -9.59 -22.80
C HIS A 761 6.26 -10.88 -22.29
N PRO A 762 5.74 -10.92 -21.05
CA PRO A 762 5.14 -12.14 -20.48
C PRO A 762 4.08 -12.80 -21.36
N THR A 763 3.26 -11.98 -22.01
CA THR A 763 2.31 -12.39 -23.06
C THR A 763 2.93 -13.31 -24.10
N ILE A 764 4.07 -12.89 -24.65
CA ILE A 764 4.74 -13.52 -25.77
C ILE A 764 5.27 -14.87 -25.36
N LYS A 765 5.90 -14.88 -24.19
CA LYS A 765 6.43 -16.09 -23.58
C LYS A 765 5.33 -17.14 -23.47
N SER A 766 4.16 -16.73 -22.95
CA SER A 766 3.01 -17.63 -22.85
C SER A 766 2.51 -18.09 -24.23
N VAL A 767 2.44 -17.22 -25.24
CA VAL A 767 2.06 -17.63 -26.62
C VAL A 767 3.04 -18.66 -27.18
N ILE A 768 4.33 -18.40 -27.09
CA ILE A 768 5.36 -19.31 -27.60
C ILE A 768 5.28 -20.66 -26.89
N GLU A 769 5.24 -20.67 -25.56
CA GLU A 769 5.08 -21.90 -24.77
C GLU A 769 3.75 -22.60 -25.06
N HIS A 770 2.69 -21.83 -25.33
CA HIS A 770 1.38 -22.36 -25.66
C HIS A 770 1.39 -23.21 -26.93
N HIS A 771 2.08 -22.75 -27.97
CA HIS A 771 2.25 -23.46 -29.24
C HIS A 771 3.41 -24.47 -29.22
N GLY A 772 3.88 -24.88 -28.03
CA GLY A 772 4.96 -25.87 -27.88
C GLY A 772 6.36 -25.35 -28.21
N GLY A 773 6.52 -24.03 -28.29
CA GLY A 773 7.80 -23.38 -28.52
C GLY A 773 8.72 -23.38 -27.31
N GLU A 774 10.01 -23.19 -27.56
CA GLU A 774 11.06 -23.17 -26.54
C GLU A 774 11.41 -21.72 -26.17
N VAL A 775 11.52 -21.42 -24.87
CA VAL A 775 12.02 -20.12 -24.38
C VAL A 775 13.38 -20.32 -23.73
N ASN A 776 14.43 -19.96 -24.45
CA ASN A 776 15.82 -20.13 -24.05
C ASN A 776 16.37 -18.83 -23.47
N LYS A 777 16.99 -18.90 -22.30
CA LYS A 777 17.69 -17.74 -21.72
C LYS A 777 19.18 -17.81 -22.04
N VAL A 778 19.71 -16.76 -22.66
CA VAL A 778 21.16 -16.62 -22.91
C VAL A 778 21.66 -15.40 -22.17
N ILE A 779 22.06 -15.62 -20.91
CA ILE A 779 22.43 -14.55 -19.99
C ILE A 779 23.96 -14.39 -19.95
N ALA A 780 24.43 -13.23 -20.41
CA ALA A 780 25.82 -12.80 -20.25
C ALA A 780 26.01 -11.95 -19.00
N ASP A 781 27.19 -12.01 -18.39
CA ASP A 781 27.60 -11.07 -17.35
C ASP A 781 27.58 -9.64 -17.90
N GLN A 782 26.68 -8.83 -17.37
CA GLN A 782 26.48 -7.44 -17.78
C GLN A 782 27.58 -6.50 -17.28
N GLN A 783 28.51 -6.95 -16.42
CA GLN A 783 29.64 -6.17 -15.87
C GLN A 783 29.26 -4.77 -15.34
N LEU A 784 27.99 -4.57 -15.01
CA LEU A 784 27.41 -3.33 -14.53
C LEU A 784 26.99 -3.49 -13.07
N ARG A 785 27.07 -2.39 -12.32
CA ARG A 785 26.62 -2.34 -10.93
C ARG A 785 25.31 -1.58 -10.87
N TRP A 786 24.23 -2.26 -10.51
CA TRP A 786 22.94 -1.60 -10.30
C TRP A 786 22.82 -1.18 -8.84
N ILE A 787 22.97 0.12 -8.58
CA ILE A 787 22.89 0.66 -7.23
C ILE A 787 21.50 1.24 -6.99
N SER A 788 20.85 0.77 -5.93
CA SER A 788 19.51 1.15 -5.50
C SER A 788 19.57 1.83 -4.13
N ASP A 789 18.94 3.01 -3.96
CA ASP A 789 18.67 3.61 -2.64
C ASP A 789 17.24 3.23 -2.21
N PRO A 790 17.04 2.22 -1.35
CA PRO A 790 15.71 1.75 -0.96
C PRO A 790 14.83 2.83 -0.32
N ARG A 791 15.43 3.90 0.23
CA ARG A 791 14.70 5.00 0.88
C ARG A 791 13.97 5.88 -0.12
N ARG A 792 14.49 5.97 -1.36
CA ARG A 792 13.97 6.82 -2.43
C ARG A 792 12.84 6.18 -3.25
N PHE A 793 12.43 4.95 -2.91
CA PHE A 793 11.36 4.21 -3.60
C PHE A 793 9.95 4.75 -3.30
N ARG A 794 9.76 6.07 -3.33
CA ARG A 794 8.41 6.65 -3.24
C ARG A 794 7.67 6.38 -4.53
N ALA A 795 6.35 6.20 -4.44
CA ALA A 795 5.51 6.26 -5.63
C ALA A 795 5.81 7.58 -6.36
N ALA A 796 5.90 7.55 -7.69
CA ALA A 796 5.83 8.79 -8.47
C ALA A 796 4.65 9.59 -7.90
N PRO A 797 4.83 10.90 -7.59
CA PRO A 797 3.76 11.69 -6.99
C PRO A 797 2.52 11.45 -7.85
N GLN A 798 1.48 10.87 -7.23
CA GLN A 798 0.24 10.66 -7.94
C GLN A 798 -0.15 12.03 -8.45
N ARG A 799 -0.31 12.14 -9.78
CA ARG A 799 -1.09 13.24 -10.31
C ARG A 799 -2.38 13.23 -9.50
N ASP A 800 -2.72 14.36 -8.90
CA ASP A 800 -4.04 14.50 -8.31
C ASP A 800 -5.11 14.11 -9.36
N ASN A 801 -6.37 13.95 -8.94
CA ASN A 801 -7.47 13.64 -9.87
C ASN A 801 -7.65 14.69 -11.00
N ARG A 802 -6.80 15.74 -11.06
CA ARG A 802 -6.79 16.81 -12.05
C ARG A 802 -5.54 16.81 -12.94
N GLY A 803 -4.66 15.83 -12.81
CA GLY A 803 -3.51 15.67 -13.69
C GLY A 803 -2.34 16.63 -13.42
N LYS A 804 -2.38 17.45 -12.36
CA LYS A 804 -1.33 18.44 -12.09
C LYS A 804 -0.15 17.77 -11.38
N LEU A 805 1.03 17.91 -11.97
CA LEU A 805 2.28 17.54 -11.32
C LEU A 805 2.63 18.62 -10.29
N ASP A 806 3.11 18.20 -9.12
CA ASP A 806 3.70 19.13 -8.16
C ASP A 806 4.93 19.80 -8.79
N GLU A 807 4.75 21.03 -9.26
CA GLU A 807 5.79 21.77 -9.97
C GLU A 807 6.99 22.07 -9.07
N ALA A 808 6.77 22.24 -7.75
CA ALA A 808 7.84 22.49 -6.79
C ALA A 808 8.68 21.22 -6.56
N GLY A 809 8.03 20.07 -6.37
CA GLY A 809 8.71 18.78 -6.27
C GLY A 809 9.49 18.42 -7.54
N ILE A 810 8.94 18.69 -8.73
CA ILE A 810 9.66 18.51 -9.99
C ILE A 810 10.86 19.47 -10.08
N ALA A 811 10.70 20.74 -9.74
CA ALA A 811 11.79 21.71 -9.81
C ALA A 811 12.96 21.31 -8.90
N GLN A 812 12.70 20.86 -7.68
CA GLN A 812 13.74 20.39 -6.75
C GLN A 812 14.47 19.14 -7.28
N GLN A 813 13.73 18.16 -7.84
CA GLN A 813 14.35 16.96 -8.43
C GLN A 813 15.16 17.29 -9.68
N VAL A 814 14.66 18.20 -10.51
CA VAL A 814 15.36 18.71 -11.69
C VAL A 814 16.65 19.45 -11.29
N GLN A 815 16.62 20.21 -10.18
CA GLN A 815 17.81 20.86 -9.65
C GLN A 815 18.88 19.84 -9.24
N GLY A 816 18.51 18.76 -8.55
CA GLY A 816 19.45 17.66 -8.22
C GLY A 816 20.01 16.95 -9.45
N ILE A 817 19.21 16.78 -10.50
CA ILE A 817 19.63 16.27 -11.82
C ILE A 817 20.68 17.22 -12.45
N VAL A 818 20.42 18.52 -12.43
CA VAL A 818 21.34 19.54 -12.99
C VAL A 818 22.62 19.62 -12.17
N GLU A 819 22.55 19.53 -10.84
CA GLU A 819 23.72 19.50 -9.95
C GLU A 819 24.61 18.30 -10.26
N ALA A 820 24.04 17.10 -10.38
CA ALA A 820 24.78 15.90 -10.78
C ALA A 820 25.48 16.06 -12.15
N LEU A 821 24.83 16.72 -13.12
CA LEU A 821 25.43 17.03 -14.43
C LEU A 821 26.44 18.18 -14.38
N THR A 822 26.32 19.10 -13.43
CA THR A 822 27.25 20.23 -13.29
C THR A 822 28.53 19.76 -12.59
N ASP A 823 28.41 18.88 -11.60
CA ASP A 823 29.54 18.18 -11.00
C ASP A 823 30.25 17.24 -11.98
N ARG A 824 29.63 16.87 -13.11
CA ARG A 824 30.31 16.23 -14.26
C ARG A 824 31.50 17.05 -14.79
N LYS A 825 31.55 18.36 -14.56
CA LYS A 825 32.74 19.19 -14.88
C LYS A 825 33.89 19.00 -13.90
N ARG A 826 33.63 18.39 -12.74
CA ARG A 826 34.60 18.12 -11.66
C ARG A 826 35.00 16.64 -11.57
N VAL A 827 34.14 15.74 -12.03
CA VAL A 827 34.37 14.28 -12.03
C VAL A 827 34.79 13.82 -13.42
N THR A 828 35.75 12.89 -13.52
CA THR A 828 36.24 12.34 -14.81
C THR A 828 35.25 11.42 -15.52
N HIS A 829 34.07 11.19 -14.93
CA HIS A 829 33.08 10.22 -15.41
C HIS A 829 32.10 10.82 -16.42
N LYS A 830 31.75 10.05 -17.47
CA LYS A 830 30.65 10.37 -18.37
C LYS A 830 29.32 10.00 -17.70
N ILE A 831 28.48 10.99 -17.42
CA ILE A 831 27.17 10.81 -16.75
C ILE A 831 26.03 11.00 -17.75
N ALA A 832 25.05 10.12 -17.72
CA ALA A 832 23.80 10.26 -18.47
C ALA A 832 22.58 10.10 -17.55
N ILE A 833 21.44 10.69 -17.93
CA ILE A 833 20.24 10.74 -17.07
C ILE A 833 19.00 10.33 -17.86
N ILE A 834 18.31 9.28 -17.41
CA ILE A 834 17.01 8.88 -17.96
C ILE A 834 15.94 9.18 -16.91
N ALA A 835 15.02 10.08 -17.26
CA ALA A 835 13.99 10.57 -16.36
C ALA A 835 12.58 10.55 -16.95
N GLN A 836 11.57 10.88 -16.15
CA GLN A 836 10.23 11.15 -16.70
C GLN A 836 10.27 12.33 -17.66
N ARG A 837 9.57 12.25 -18.81
CA ARG A 837 9.58 13.30 -19.85
C ARG A 837 9.44 14.72 -19.30
N PRO A 838 8.50 15.04 -18.38
CA PRO A 838 8.41 16.39 -17.82
C PRO A 838 9.67 16.84 -17.06
N LYS A 839 10.32 15.94 -16.33
CA LYS A 839 11.57 16.22 -15.60
C LYS A 839 12.73 16.36 -16.57
N ALA A 840 12.85 15.45 -17.54
CA ALA A 840 13.91 15.47 -18.53
C ALA A 840 13.85 16.73 -19.41
N ILE A 841 12.67 17.14 -19.88
CA ILE A 841 12.50 18.38 -20.66
C ILE A 841 12.86 19.62 -19.82
N ARG A 842 12.49 19.65 -18.54
CA ARG A 842 12.87 20.77 -17.66
C ARG A 842 14.37 20.79 -17.35
N ALA A 843 14.98 19.62 -17.15
CA ALA A 843 16.42 19.51 -16.99
C ALA A 843 17.16 19.94 -18.27
N LEU A 844 16.69 19.49 -19.43
CA LEU A 844 17.22 19.87 -20.73
C LEU A 844 17.12 21.38 -20.95
N ALA A 845 15.96 21.98 -20.63
CA ALA A 845 15.75 23.43 -20.68
C ALA A 845 16.80 24.21 -19.87
N LEU A 846 17.05 23.77 -18.62
CA LEU A 846 18.05 24.40 -17.76
C LEU A 846 19.48 24.25 -18.29
N VAL A 847 19.85 23.07 -18.79
CA VAL A 847 21.22 22.79 -19.24
C VAL A 847 21.50 23.40 -20.63
N SER A 848 20.49 23.44 -21.52
CA SER A 848 20.62 24.01 -22.86
C SER A 848 20.36 25.52 -22.92
N GLY A 849 19.85 26.12 -21.82
CA GLY A 849 19.45 27.53 -21.78
C GLY A 849 18.18 27.85 -22.60
N LYS A 850 17.38 26.85 -22.95
CA LYS A 850 16.10 27.02 -23.67
C LYS A 850 14.93 26.98 -22.69
N THR A 851 13.79 27.55 -23.05
CA THR A 851 12.54 27.38 -22.32
C THR A 851 11.89 26.02 -22.62
N VAL A 852 11.02 25.56 -21.73
CA VAL A 852 10.23 24.32 -21.94
C VAL A 852 9.35 24.43 -23.19
N GLN A 853 8.84 25.62 -23.51
CA GLN A 853 8.00 25.83 -24.69
C GLN A 853 8.83 25.75 -25.97
N GLU A 854 9.98 26.42 -26.03
CA GLU A 854 10.89 26.31 -27.18
C GLU A 854 11.29 24.86 -27.46
N LEU A 855 11.55 24.05 -26.42
CA LEU A 855 11.85 22.62 -26.61
C LEU A 855 10.67 21.80 -27.14
N LYS A 856 9.42 22.18 -26.84
CA LYS A 856 8.23 21.51 -27.37
C LYS A 856 7.93 21.89 -28.81
N ASP A 857 8.39 23.07 -29.23
CA ASP A 857 8.19 23.60 -30.58
C ASP A 857 9.29 23.12 -31.55
N LEU A 858 10.39 22.54 -31.04
CA LEU A 858 11.39 21.85 -31.87
C LEU A 858 10.76 20.65 -32.57
N ASP A 859 11.22 20.35 -33.79
CA ASP A 859 10.87 19.10 -34.42
C ASP A 859 11.49 17.90 -33.67
N LYS A 860 10.97 16.71 -33.95
CA LYS A 860 11.32 15.49 -33.23
C LYS A 860 12.80 15.13 -33.37
N VAL A 861 13.44 15.42 -34.51
CA VAL A 861 14.85 15.12 -34.76
C VAL A 861 15.74 16.12 -34.02
N GLU A 862 15.45 17.41 -34.10
CA GLU A 862 16.18 18.44 -33.36
C GLU A 862 16.13 18.22 -31.84
N LEU A 863 14.95 17.91 -31.31
CA LEU A 863 14.78 17.61 -29.89
C LEU A 863 15.54 16.34 -29.49
N TRP A 864 15.59 15.33 -30.37
CA TRP A 864 16.37 14.11 -30.15
C TRP A 864 17.87 14.44 -30.09
N ASP A 865 18.42 15.11 -31.08
CA ASP A 865 19.85 15.42 -31.13
C ASP A 865 20.29 16.26 -29.92
N LEU A 866 19.50 17.26 -29.53
CA LEU A 866 19.77 18.09 -28.36
C LEU A 866 19.75 17.26 -27.05
N SER A 867 18.81 16.33 -26.93
CA SER A 867 18.71 15.45 -25.77
C SER A 867 19.92 14.49 -25.66
N ILE A 868 20.39 13.94 -26.78
CA ILE A 868 21.60 13.11 -26.86
C ILE A 868 22.86 13.93 -26.53
N GLN A 869 22.98 15.13 -27.10
CA GLN A 869 24.11 16.03 -26.87
C GLN A 869 24.30 16.32 -25.38
N HIS A 870 23.21 16.51 -24.64
CA HIS A 870 23.26 16.79 -23.20
C HIS A 870 23.21 15.54 -22.32
N ALA A 871 23.10 14.34 -22.91
CA ALA A 871 22.94 13.06 -22.22
C ALA A 871 21.74 13.05 -21.24
N ILE A 872 20.63 13.69 -21.64
CA ILE A 872 19.39 13.76 -20.89
C ILE A 872 18.29 13.12 -21.74
N GLY A 873 17.79 11.98 -21.31
CA GLY A 873 16.73 11.24 -21.98
C GLY A 873 15.51 11.00 -21.10
N TRP A 874 14.48 10.43 -21.71
CA TRP A 874 13.28 10.02 -21.00
C TRP A 874 12.59 8.78 -21.52
N TRP A 875 11.76 8.23 -20.65
CA TRP A 875 10.87 7.11 -20.88
C TRP A 875 9.88 7.33 -22.03
N GLY A 876 9.66 6.30 -22.83
CA GLY A 876 8.93 6.29 -24.09
C GLY A 876 9.80 6.56 -25.32
N TRP A 877 11.04 7.05 -25.16
CA TRP A 877 11.86 7.54 -26.26
C TRP A 877 13.32 7.09 -26.20
N HIS A 878 14.03 7.36 -25.10
CA HIS A 878 15.47 7.11 -24.96
C HIS A 878 15.82 5.77 -24.32
N GLU A 879 14.83 5.09 -23.73
CA GLU A 879 14.97 3.69 -23.32
C GLU A 879 14.85 2.72 -24.51
N LYS A 880 14.27 3.21 -25.63
CA LYS A 880 14.12 2.45 -26.87
C LYS A 880 15.44 2.40 -27.66
N ALA A 881 15.49 1.54 -28.66
CA ALA A 881 16.71 0.94 -29.14
C ALA A 881 17.71 1.83 -29.89
N HIS A 882 18.67 2.46 -29.19
CA HIS A 882 19.79 3.17 -29.82
C HIS A 882 21.11 3.02 -29.04
N ASP A 883 22.24 3.39 -29.67
CA ASP A 883 23.61 3.21 -29.13
C ASP A 883 24.24 4.47 -28.55
N HIS A 884 23.53 5.60 -28.57
CA HIS A 884 24.06 6.88 -28.08
C HIS A 884 24.33 6.94 -26.57
N TRP A 885 23.88 5.94 -25.78
CA TRP A 885 24.21 5.79 -24.35
C TRP A 885 25.42 4.89 -24.08
N SER A 886 26.06 4.34 -25.11
CA SER A 886 27.23 3.49 -24.92
C SER A 886 28.43 4.26 -24.35
N GLY A 887 29.16 3.64 -23.43
CA GLY A 887 30.40 4.19 -22.87
C GLY A 887 30.21 5.28 -21.81
N PHE A 888 29.02 5.38 -21.19
CA PHE A 888 28.79 6.20 -20.01
C PHE A 888 29.14 5.44 -18.74
N ASP A 889 29.91 6.05 -17.85
CA ASP A 889 30.39 5.43 -16.61
C ASP A 889 29.32 5.40 -15.52
N LEU A 890 28.39 6.35 -15.56
CA LEU A 890 27.28 6.47 -14.62
C LEU A 890 25.99 6.83 -15.35
N ILE A 891 24.93 6.07 -15.10
CA ILE A 891 23.56 6.44 -15.45
C ILE A 891 22.81 6.79 -14.19
N ILE A 892 22.13 7.92 -14.20
CA ILE A 892 21.13 8.25 -13.21
C ILE A 892 19.75 7.90 -13.77
N TRP A 893 19.04 7.04 -13.05
CA TRP A 893 17.84 6.38 -13.51
C TRP A 893 16.64 6.71 -12.63
N ASP A 894 15.79 7.65 -13.06
CA ASP A 894 14.49 7.90 -12.41
C ASP A 894 13.52 6.75 -12.72
N GLN A 895 12.43 6.56 -11.97
CA GLN A 895 11.45 5.51 -12.30
C GLN A 895 10.57 5.86 -13.52
N PRO A 896 10.17 4.89 -14.37
CA PRO A 896 9.10 5.15 -15.33
C PRO A 896 7.78 5.38 -14.60
N ALA A 897 7.15 6.54 -14.78
CA ALA A 897 5.77 6.74 -14.35
C ALA A 897 4.82 6.24 -15.43
N ILE A 898 4.62 4.92 -15.50
CA ILE A 898 3.57 4.37 -16.34
C ILE A 898 2.23 4.71 -15.68
N PRO A 899 1.34 5.45 -16.34
CA PRO A 899 0.03 5.76 -15.76
C PRO A 899 -0.73 4.47 -15.44
N ARG A 900 -1.45 4.44 -14.31
CA ARG A 900 -2.25 3.27 -13.91
C ARG A 900 -3.21 2.79 -15.01
N PRO A 901 -3.92 3.64 -15.76
CA PRO A 901 -4.78 3.17 -16.85
C PRO A 901 -4.00 2.43 -17.95
N VAL A 902 -2.74 2.80 -18.18
CA VAL A 902 -1.87 2.10 -19.15
C VAL A 902 -1.41 0.76 -18.58
N LEU A 903 -1.12 0.67 -17.28
CA LEU A 903 -0.83 -0.63 -16.64
C LEU A 903 -2.06 -1.55 -16.62
N ALA A 904 -3.24 -0.99 -16.36
CA ALA A 904 -4.52 -1.69 -16.41
C ALA A 904 -4.77 -2.25 -17.80
N GLN A 905 -4.64 -1.41 -18.82
CA GLN A 905 -4.77 -1.83 -20.22
C GLN A 905 -3.79 -2.96 -20.55
N LYS A 906 -2.50 -2.83 -20.21
CA LYS A 906 -1.49 -3.86 -20.46
C LYS A 906 -1.77 -5.17 -19.72
N TRP A 907 -2.29 -5.11 -18.50
CA TRP A 907 -2.70 -6.29 -17.74
C TRP A 907 -3.90 -6.97 -18.41
N GLU A 908 -4.92 -6.21 -18.80
CA GLU A 908 -6.07 -6.76 -19.51
C GLU A 908 -5.68 -7.34 -20.86
N GLU A 909 -4.71 -6.73 -21.56
CA GLU A 909 -4.12 -7.32 -22.77
C GLU A 909 -3.46 -8.67 -22.46
N PHE A 910 -2.62 -8.75 -21.43
CA PHE A 910 -1.99 -10.00 -21.00
C PHE A 910 -3.02 -11.07 -20.62
N ARG A 911 -4.00 -10.70 -19.79
CA ARG A 911 -5.09 -11.57 -19.34
C ARG A 911 -5.92 -12.09 -20.51
N ALA A 912 -6.33 -11.20 -21.42
CA ALA A 912 -7.07 -11.53 -22.63
C ALA A 912 -6.42 -12.64 -23.46
N ILE A 913 -5.10 -12.59 -23.60
CA ILE A 913 -4.36 -13.55 -24.43
C ILE A 913 -4.27 -14.91 -23.77
N LEU A 914 -4.09 -14.94 -22.44
CA LEU A 914 -4.12 -16.18 -21.68
C LEU A 914 -5.51 -16.84 -21.75
N LEU A 915 -6.57 -16.04 -21.73
CA LEU A 915 -7.94 -16.52 -21.94
C LEU A 915 -8.15 -17.03 -23.38
N ALA A 916 -7.66 -16.31 -24.39
CA ALA A 916 -7.74 -16.71 -25.80
C ALA A 916 -7.04 -18.06 -26.03
N GLN A 917 -5.83 -18.22 -25.52
CA GLN A 917 -5.07 -19.46 -25.54
C GLN A 917 -5.84 -20.60 -24.88
N ARG A 918 -6.44 -20.33 -23.71
CA ARG A 918 -7.25 -21.32 -23.02
C ARG A 918 -8.46 -21.76 -23.87
N ALA A 919 -9.12 -20.83 -24.53
CA ALA A 919 -10.24 -21.13 -25.43
C ALA A 919 -9.79 -21.98 -26.61
N GLU A 920 -8.66 -21.65 -27.26
CA GLU A 920 -8.09 -22.43 -28.37
C GLU A 920 -7.73 -23.86 -27.93
N ARG A 921 -7.12 -24.03 -26.76
CA ARG A 921 -6.85 -25.37 -26.18
C ARG A 921 -8.12 -26.16 -25.93
N ALA A 922 -9.17 -25.51 -25.42
CA ALA A 922 -10.44 -26.17 -25.16
C ALA A 922 -11.12 -26.59 -26.47
N GLU A 923 -11.08 -25.75 -27.50
CA GLU A 923 -11.61 -26.05 -28.83
C GLU A 923 -10.83 -27.18 -29.51
N ARG A 924 -9.48 -27.13 -29.49
CA ARG A 924 -8.65 -28.20 -30.03
C ARG A 924 -8.86 -29.51 -29.27
N ALA A 925 -8.93 -29.48 -27.95
CA ALA A 925 -9.24 -30.68 -27.16
C ALA A 925 -10.62 -31.25 -27.49
N ALA A 926 -11.62 -30.40 -27.73
CA ALA A 926 -12.95 -30.83 -28.15
C ALA A 926 -12.96 -31.38 -29.59
N MET A 927 -12.17 -30.81 -30.50
CA MET A 927 -11.97 -31.35 -31.85
C MET A 927 -11.24 -32.69 -31.83
N ASP A 928 -10.16 -32.81 -31.06
CA ASP A 928 -9.40 -34.05 -30.90
C ASP A 928 -10.29 -35.15 -30.28
N GLU A 929 -11.13 -34.80 -29.28
CA GLU A 929 -12.13 -35.69 -28.70
C GLU A 929 -13.17 -36.09 -29.75
N PHE A 930 -13.69 -35.14 -30.53
CA PHE A 930 -14.64 -35.41 -31.61
C PHE A 930 -14.04 -36.32 -32.69
N GLU A 931 -12.82 -36.04 -33.17
CA GLU A 931 -12.11 -36.85 -34.17
C GLU A 931 -11.81 -38.25 -33.64
N ALA A 932 -11.36 -38.38 -32.40
CA ALA A 932 -11.18 -39.68 -31.76
C ALA A 932 -12.50 -40.46 -31.71
N THR A 933 -13.59 -39.80 -31.28
CA THR A 933 -14.92 -40.43 -31.20
C THR A 933 -15.50 -40.77 -32.58
N TRP A 934 -15.15 -40.02 -33.62
CA TRP A 934 -15.64 -40.21 -34.99
C TRP A 934 -14.83 -41.23 -35.79
N LEU A 935 -13.53 -41.36 -35.51
CA LEU A 935 -12.63 -42.35 -36.10
C LEU A 935 -12.66 -43.71 -35.35
N ASP A 936 -13.11 -43.72 -34.08
CA ASP A 936 -13.27 -44.92 -33.26
C ASP A 936 -14.65 -45.60 -33.36
N ASP A 937 -15.20 -45.69 -34.58
CA ASP A 937 -15.94 -46.90 -34.97
C ASP A 937 -14.92 -47.90 -35.57
N PRO A 938 -14.06 -48.57 -34.76
CA PRO A 938 -13.14 -49.55 -35.31
C PRO A 938 -13.96 -50.69 -35.92
N PRO A 939 -13.68 -51.13 -37.16
CA PRO A 939 -14.32 -52.29 -37.76
C PRO A 939 -14.20 -53.60 -36.93
N ASP A 940 -13.38 -53.59 -35.86
CA ASP A 940 -12.91 -54.75 -35.11
C ASP A 940 -13.11 -54.70 -33.58
N GLY A 941 -13.85 -53.72 -33.03
CA GLY A 941 -14.48 -53.81 -31.70
C GLY A 941 -13.55 -53.93 -30.48
N ARG A 942 -12.31 -53.41 -30.53
CA ARG A 942 -11.41 -53.41 -29.35
C ARG A 942 -11.61 -52.13 -28.53
N ALA A 943 -12.16 -52.27 -27.33
CA ALA A 943 -12.31 -51.17 -26.38
C ALA A 943 -10.94 -50.62 -25.93
N PHE A 944 -10.78 -49.29 -25.91
CA PHE A 944 -9.64 -48.62 -25.30
C PHE A 944 -9.56 -48.93 -23.80
N SER A 945 -8.34 -49.08 -23.28
CA SER A 945 -8.13 -49.41 -21.87
C SER A 945 -8.46 -48.20 -20.98
N ASN A 946 -9.13 -48.43 -19.85
CA ASN A 946 -9.44 -47.40 -18.86
C ASN A 946 -8.21 -46.62 -18.34
N ALA A 947 -6.99 -47.15 -18.53
CA ALA A 947 -5.74 -46.53 -18.11
C ALA A 947 -5.31 -45.37 -19.02
N ASP A 948 -5.60 -45.46 -20.33
CA ASP A 948 -5.25 -44.41 -21.28
C ASP A 948 -6.21 -43.21 -21.15
N GLN A 949 -7.50 -43.49 -20.92
CA GLN A 949 -8.51 -42.48 -20.57
C GLN A 949 -8.20 -41.79 -19.22
N GLN A 950 -7.67 -42.51 -18.23
CA GLN A 950 -7.25 -41.90 -16.95
C GLN A 950 -6.00 -41.03 -17.07
N LYS A 951 -5.03 -41.38 -17.93
CA LYS A 951 -3.85 -40.55 -18.18
C LYS A 951 -4.18 -39.25 -18.92
N GLN A 952 -5.04 -39.32 -19.94
CA GLN A 952 -5.55 -38.11 -20.62
C GLN A 952 -6.39 -37.24 -19.66
N GLY A 953 -7.23 -37.84 -18.83
CA GLY A 953 -8.01 -37.13 -17.82
C GLY A 953 -7.19 -36.45 -16.72
N GLN A 954 -5.98 -36.96 -16.41
CA GLN A 954 -5.06 -36.33 -15.45
C GLN A 954 -4.22 -35.19 -16.07
N GLN A 955 -3.88 -35.27 -17.36
CA GLN A 955 -3.18 -34.17 -18.06
C GLN A 955 -4.11 -32.98 -18.36
N ASN A 956 -5.41 -33.21 -18.57
CA ASN A 956 -6.39 -32.16 -18.81
C ASN A 956 -6.92 -31.45 -17.55
N ARG A 957 -6.52 -31.89 -16.34
CA ARG A 957 -6.74 -31.11 -15.10
C ARG A 957 -5.71 -29.99 -14.97
N ALA A 958 -5.64 -29.13 -15.97
CA ALA A 958 -5.03 -27.82 -15.81
C ALA A 958 -5.79 -27.11 -14.69
N VAL A 959 -5.10 -26.78 -13.60
CA VAL A 959 -5.65 -25.97 -12.51
C VAL A 959 -6.26 -24.73 -13.15
N ASP A 960 -7.54 -24.46 -12.87
CA ASP A 960 -8.20 -23.22 -13.26
C ASP A 960 -7.48 -22.05 -12.60
N ILE A 961 -6.43 -21.55 -13.24
CA ILE A 961 -5.79 -20.30 -12.86
C ILE A 961 -6.79 -19.21 -13.25
N ILE A 962 -7.59 -18.78 -12.27
CA ILE A 962 -8.48 -17.63 -12.41
C ILE A 962 -7.59 -16.39 -12.41
N LEU A 963 -7.33 -15.84 -13.59
CA LEU A 963 -6.61 -14.57 -13.70
C LEU A 963 -7.52 -13.42 -13.23
N PRO A 964 -7.09 -12.67 -12.20
CA PRO A 964 -7.90 -11.59 -11.66
C PRO A 964 -8.06 -10.46 -12.68
N HIS A 965 -9.23 -9.83 -12.68
CA HIS A 965 -9.42 -8.53 -13.34
C HIS A 965 -8.54 -7.47 -12.70
N TRP A 966 -8.17 -6.46 -13.48
CA TRP A 966 -7.54 -5.28 -12.92
C TRP A 966 -8.45 -4.61 -11.87
N THR A 967 -7.86 -4.30 -10.71
CA THR A 967 -8.52 -3.56 -9.64
C THR A 967 -7.70 -2.32 -9.29
N ASP A 968 -8.31 -1.28 -8.72
CA ASP A 968 -7.55 -0.12 -8.25
C ASP A 968 -7.11 -0.27 -6.78
N ASP A 969 -6.83 -1.51 -6.38
CA ASP A 969 -6.46 -1.91 -5.03
C ASP A 969 -4.93 -1.92 -4.87
N TRP A 970 -4.42 -0.98 -4.07
CA TRP A 970 -2.99 -0.81 -3.83
C TRP A 970 -2.67 -0.88 -2.34
N GLU A 971 -1.51 -1.43 -2.01
CA GLU A 971 -0.94 -1.44 -0.67
C GLU A 971 0.44 -0.80 -0.64
N GLN A 972 0.75 -0.13 0.47
CA GLN A 972 2.07 0.42 0.74
C GLN A 972 2.88 -0.56 1.59
N GLY A 973 4.20 -0.52 1.47
CA GLY A 973 5.07 -1.34 2.31
C GLY A 973 5.08 -2.83 1.93
N ALA A 974 4.64 -3.17 0.71
CA ALA A 974 4.69 -4.54 0.20
C ALA A 974 6.14 -4.99 0.01
N TRP A 975 6.47 -6.18 0.52
CA TRP A 975 7.79 -6.80 0.30
C TRP A 975 7.85 -7.41 -1.10
N VAL A 976 8.95 -7.14 -1.80
CA VAL A 976 9.21 -7.63 -3.15
C VAL A 976 10.52 -8.37 -3.15
N ASN A 977 10.50 -9.60 -3.62
CA ASN A 977 11.71 -10.36 -3.85
C ASN A 977 12.50 -9.78 -5.03
N VAL A 978 13.72 -9.33 -4.75
CA VAL A 978 14.67 -8.71 -5.68
C VAL A 978 15.94 -9.57 -5.80
N GLY A 979 15.76 -10.89 -5.86
CA GLY A 979 16.84 -11.89 -5.95
C GLY A 979 17.14 -12.55 -4.61
N ASN A 980 18.29 -12.23 -4.02
CA ASN A 980 18.72 -12.75 -2.72
C ASN A 980 18.15 -11.96 -1.53
N PHE A 981 17.43 -10.88 -1.81
CA PHE A 981 16.88 -9.97 -0.82
C PHE A 981 15.38 -9.75 -1.10
N ASP A 982 14.61 -9.49 -0.05
CA ASP A 982 13.32 -8.82 -0.18
C ASP A 982 13.53 -7.33 0.09
N GLN A 983 13.01 -6.48 -0.78
CA GLN A 983 12.96 -5.04 -0.60
C GLN A 983 11.52 -4.61 -0.32
N GLN A 984 11.31 -3.86 0.74
CA GLN A 984 10.01 -3.26 1.02
C GLN A 984 9.78 -2.08 0.07
N SER A 985 8.71 -2.15 -0.72
CA SER A 985 8.30 -1.08 -1.61
C SER A 985 7.66 0.06 -0.82
N ARG A 986 8.29 1.23 -0.84
CA ARG A 986 7.65 2.47 -0.38
C ARG A 986 6.66 3.03 -1.43
N ALA A 987 6.73 2.56 -2.67
CA ALA A 987 5.73 2.82 -3.69
C ALA A 987 4.55 1.91 -3.45
N ALA A 988 3.34 2.45 -3.62
CA ALA A 988 2.14 1.62 -3.59
C ALA A 988 2.23 0.57 -4.70
N LEU A 989 2.10 -0.70 -4.33
CA LEU A 989 2.03 -1.83 -5.26
C LEU A 989 0.62 -2.38 -5.30
N HIS A 990 0.25 -3.02 -6.41
CA HIS A 990 -1.06 -3.65 -6.52
C HIS A 990 -1.21 -4.75 -5.45
N LYS A 991 -2.36 -4.84 -4.78
CA LYS A 991 -2.60 -5.83 -3.70
C LYS A 991 -2.56 -7.26 -4.23
N THR A 992 -3.18 -7.50 -5.38
CA THR A 992 -3.20 -8.81 -6.04
C THR A 992 -1.79 -9.20 -6.53
N PRO A 993 -1.23 -10.33 -6.04
CA PRO A 993 0.15 -10.74 -6.34
C PRO A 993 0.46 -10.91 -7.83
N GLU A 994 -0.46 -11.48 -8.61
CA GLU A 994 -0.29 -11.76 -10.04
C GLU A 994 -0.16 -10.45 -10.84
N ILE A 995 -1.01 -9.47 -10.53
CA ILE A 995 -0.97 -8.13 -11.15
C ILE A 995 0.29 -7.40 -10.72
N ARG A 996 0.69 -7.53 -9.44
CA ARG A 996 1.93 -6.94 -8.92
C ARG A 996 3.15 -7.49 -9.65
N GLU A 997 3.25 -8.79 -9.79
CA GLU A 997 4.35 -9.46 -10.50
C GLU A 997 4.38 -9.05 -11.97
N PHE A 998 3.23 -8.99 -12.64
CA PHE A 998 3.14 -8.46 -14.00
C PHE A 998 3.65 -7.03 -14.13
N ILE A 999 3.19 -6.12 -13.25
CA ILE A 999 3.65 -4.72 -13.24
C ILE A 999 5.18 -4.67 -13.04
N GLN A 1000 5.72 -5.48 -12.13
CA GLN A 1000 7.16 -5.55 -11.88
C GLN A 1000 7.92 -6.03 -13.12
N ASN A 1001 7.46 -7.10 -13.77
CA ASN A 1001 8.07 -7.62 -15.00
C ASN A 1001 8.03 -6.60 -16.14
N VAL A 1002 6.92 -5.89 -16.32
CA VAL A 1002 6.81 -4.81 -17.31
C VAL A 1002 7.81 -3.70 -17.00
N MET A 1003 7.86 -3.25 -15.74
CA MET A 1003 8.73 -2.16 -15.29
C MET A 1003 10.22 -2.52 -15.39
N ASP A 1004 10.58 -3.76 -15.05
CA ASP A 1004 11.93 -4.27 -15.16
C ASP A 1004 12.34 -4.52 -16.60
N GLY A 1005 11.42 -4.93 -17.49
CA GLY A 1005 11.66 -4.95 -18.93
C GLY A 1005 12.17 -3.60 -19.44
N TYR A 1006 11.51 -2.50 -19.04
CA TYR A 1006 11.99 -1.15 -19.38
C TYR A 1006 13.38 -0.83 -18.79
N ARG A 1007 13.70 -1.34 -17.59
CA ARG A 1007 15.03 -1.17 -16.96
C ARG A 1007 16.12 -1.96 -17.66
N LEU A 1008 15.83 -3.20 -18.02
CA LEU A 1008 16.73 -4.11 -18.73
C LEU A 1008 17.07 -3.62 -20.12
N GLN A 1009 16.07 -3.15 -20.87
CA GLN A 1009 16.30 -2.59 -22.20
C GLN A 1009 17.33 -1.47 -22.14
N ALA A 1010 17.19 -0.57 -21.17
CA ALA A 1010 18.07 0.57 -21.04
C ALA A 1010 19.42 0.27 -20.40
N ALA A 1011 19.47 -0.62 -19.39
CA ALA A 1011 20.73 -1.21 -18.93
C ALA A 1011 21.50 -1.83 -20.10
N GLY A 1012 20.77 -2.41 -21.04
CA GLY A 1012 21.33 -2.89 -22.29
C GLY A 1012 21.89 -1.83 -23.24
N ARG A 1013 21.35 -0.61 -23.22
CA ARG A 1013 21.77 0.47 -24.13
C ARG A 1013 23.04 1.17 -23.68
N VAL A 1014 23.38 1.13 -22.39
CA VAL A 1014 24.75 1.48 -21.98
C VAL A 1014 25.79 0.46 -22.39
N ARG A 1015 25.34 -0.68 -22.93
CA ARG A 1015 26.21 -1.79 -23.32
C ARG A 1015 27.04 -2.22 -22.12
N GLY A 1016 26.41 -2.42 -20.95
CA GLY A 1016 27.10 -2.82 -19.73
C GLY A 1016 28.08 -3.97 -19.97
N VAL A 1017 27.64 -4.98 -20.73
CA VAL A 1017 28.47 -6.12 -21.15
C VAL A 1017 29.80 -5.73 -21.82
N ASN A 1018 29.87 -4.58 -22.50
CA ASN A 1018 31.07 -4.07 -23.18
C ASN A 1018 31.69 -2.85 -22.46
N HIS A 1019 31.14 -2.41 -21.32
CA HIS A 1019 31.62 -1.26 -20.55
C HIS A 1019 31.76 -1.62 -19.07
N PRO A 1020 32.82 -2.39 -18.70
CA PRO A 1020 33.03 -2.82 -17.33
C PRO A 1020 33.10 -1.64 -16.36
N GLY A 1021 32.33 -1.74 -15.27
CA GLY A 1021 32.32 -0.72 -14.22
C GLY A 1021 31.30 0.40 -14.44
N CYS A 1022 30.45 0.30 -15.47
CA CYS A 1022 29.27 1.15 -15.57
C CYS A 1022 28.39 1.01 -14.32
N ILE A 1023 28.05 2.13 -13.70
CA ILE A 1023 27.16 2.20 -12.55
C ILE A 1023 25.79 2.68 -13.01
N VAL A 1024 24.74 1.94 -12.69
CA VAL A 1024 23.36 2.40 -12.87
C VAL A 1024 22.80 2.75 -11.52
N TYR A 1025 22.54 4.03 -11.31
CA TYR A 1025 21.98 4.55 -10.07
C TYR A 1025 20.47 4.73 -10.20
N GLN A 1026 19.69 3.92 -9.47
CA GLN A 1026 18.25 4.03 -9.43
C GLN A 1026 17.78 5.08 -8.41
N MET A 1027 17.21 6.17 -8.93
CA MET A 1027 16.49 7.18 -8.16
C MET A 1027 15.00 6.83 -8.07
N GLY A 1028 14.71 5.92 -7.14
CA GLY A 1028 13.36 5.66 -6.65
C GLY A 1028 12.50 4.69 -7.47
N GLY A 1029 11.22 4.67 -7.10
CA GLY A 1029 10.16 3.90 -7.74
C GLY A 1029 9.74 2.58 -7.12
N THR A 1030 9.41 1.58 -7.95
CA THR A 1030 9.10 0.20 -7.55
C THR A 1030 10.38 -0.62 -7.44
N PRO A 1031 10.49 -1.60 -6.51
CA PRO A 1031 11.63 -2.50 -6.45
C PRO A 1031 11.95 -3.19 -7.79
N VAL A 1032 13.20 -3.61 -7.96
CA VAL A 1032 13.74 -4.28 -9.17
C VAL A 1032 13.73 -5.79 -8.99
N ALA A 1033 12.61 -6.43 -9.34
CA ALA A 1033 12.36 -7.82 -8.97
C ALA A 1033 13.11 -8.83 -9.86
N SER A 1034 13.17 -8.57 -11.16
CA SER A 1034 13.65 -9.52 -12.17
C SER A 1034 15.06 -9.24 -12.68
N LEU A 1035 15.66 -8.06 -12.42
CA LEU A 1035 17.04 -7.77 -12.87
C LEU A 1035 18.08 -8.85 -12.54
N PRO A 1036 18.06 -9.48 -11.34
CA PRO A 1036 18.98 -10.56 -11.02
C PRO A 1036 18.87 -11.77 -11.96
N GLU A 1037 17.68 -12.06 -12.50
CA GLU A 1037 17.48 -13.15 -13.46
C GLU A 1037 18.21 -12.91 -14.78
N HIS A 1038 18.59 -11.66 -15.06
CA HIS A 1038 19.35 -11.25 -16.24
C HIS A 1038 20.83 -10.98 -15.92
N GLY A 1039 21.33 -11.53 -14.81
CA GLY A 1039 22.74 -11.42 -14.43
C GLY A 1039 23.16 -10.04 -13.93
N ILE A 1040 22.20 -9.18 -13.57
CA ILE A 1040 22.49 -7.85 -13.02
C ILE A 1040 22.44 -7.94 -11.50
N GLN A 1041 23.59 -7.67 -10.86
CA GLN A 1041 23.67 -7.61 -9.41
C GLN A 1041 23.14 -6.27 -8.91
N ILE A 1042 22.26 -6.34 -7.90
CA ILE A 1042 21.70 -5.17 -7.23
C ILE A 1042 22.49 -4.93 -5.94
N GLU A 1043 23.02 -3.73 -5.80
CA GLU A 1043 23.64 -3.24 -4.58
C GLU A 1043 22.72 -2.21 -3.92
N PHE A 1044 22.52 -2.35 -2.61
CA PHE A 1044 21.73 -1.39 -1.84
C PHE A 1044 22.67 -0.43 -1.10
N LEU A 1045 22.64 0.85 -1.49
CA LEU A 1045 23.46 1.89 -0.88
C LEU A 1045 22.63 3.12 -0.55
N VAL A 1046 22.94 3.74 0.58
CA VAL A 1046 22.45 5.07 0.98
C VAL A 1046 23.30 6.08 0.21
N LEU A 1047 22.72 6.74 -0.79
CA LEU A 1047 23.50 7.49 -1.79
C LEU A 1047 23.57 9.00 -1.53
N ASP A 1048 22.82 9.47 -0.54
CA ASP A 1048 22.82 10.85 -0.10
C ASP A 1048 22.76 10.87 1.42
N GLU A 1049 23.67 11.63 2.04
CA GLU A 1049 23.60 11.98 3.46
C GLU A 1049 22.44 12.96 3.72
N ALA A 1050 21.95 13.64 2.69
CA ALA A 1050 20.78 14.49 2.81
C ALA A 1050 19.57 13.64 3.25
N GLN A 1051 19.00 14.09 4.36
CA GLN A 1051 17.80 13.52 4.94
C GLN A 1051 16.67 13.52 3.90
N THR A 1052 16.05 12.36 3.70
CA THR A 1052 14.74 12.24 3.04
C THR A 1052 13.74 13.20 3.70
N ASP A 1053 12.65 13.62 3.04
CA ASP A 1053 11.69 14.52 3.72
C ASP A 1053 11.14 13.94 5.02
N ASP A 1054 11.12 12.61 5.18
CA ASP A 1054 10.66 11.97 6.40
C ASP A 1054 11.74 12.06 7.49
N GLU A 1055 13.01 11.80 7.14
CA GLU A 1055 14.15 12.06 8.02
C GLU A 1055 14.29 13.56 8.36
N ARG A 1056 13.99 14.46 7.41
CA ARG A 1056 14.01 15.91 7.60
C ARG A 1056 12.86 16.34 8.49
N LYS A 1057 11.64 15.85 8.26
CA LYS A 1057 10.50 16.11 9.16
C LYS A 1057 10.76 15.56 10.56
N TYR A 1058 11.38 14.39 10.66
CA TYR A 1058 11.78 13.80 11.92
C TYR A 1058 12.84 14.64 12.61
N ALA A 1059 13.87 15.09 11.88
CA ALA A 1059 14.91 15.97 12.40
C ALA A 1059 14.38 17.37 12.77
N GLU A 1060 13.46 17.94 11.97
CA GLU A 1060 12.73 19.18 12.25
C GLU A 1060 11.87 19.02 13.52
N HIS A 1061 11.23 17.86 13.69
CA HIS A 1061 10.45 17.53 14.87
C HIS A 1061 11.32 17.38 16.12
N GLU A 1062 12.40 16.60 16.05
CA GLU A 1062 13.40 16.48 17.13
C GLU A 1062 14.04 17.84 17.46
N ALA A 1063 14.38 18.65 16.45
CA ALA A 1063 14.87 20.00 16.64
C ALA A 1063 13.83 20.90 17.33
N ALA A 1064 12.54 20.75 16.99
CA ALA A 1064 11.46 21.47 17.64
C ALA A 1064 11.25 21.02 19.10
N LEU A 1065 11.39 19.73 19.41
CA LEU A 1065 11.40 19.22 20.79
C LEU A 1065 12.59 19.77 21.58
N HIS A 1066 13.78 19.83 20.98
CA HIS A 1066 14.96 20.45 21.58
C HIS A 1066 14.76 21.96 21.81
N GLN A 1067 14.15 22.66 20.86
CA GLN A 1067 13.84 24.08 20.99
C GLN A 1067 12.82 24.33 22.10
N CYS A 1068 11.79 23.49 22.24
CA CYS A 1068 10.88 23.52 23.39
C CYS A 1068 11.64 23.36 24.71
N THR A 1069 12.59 22.43 24.78
CA THR A 1069 13.42 22.21 25.97
C THR A 1069 14.23 23.46 26.32
N HIS A 1070 14.90 24.06 25.34
CA HIS A 1070 15.72 25.24 25.53
C HIS A 1070 14.88 26.48 25.94
N SER A 1071 13.76 26.69 25.26
CA SER A 1071 12.82 27.77 25.60
C SER A 1071 12.21 27.57 26.99
N ALA A 1072 11.92 26.32 27.37
CA ALA A 1072 11.41 26.01 28.71
C ALA A 1072 12.43 26.34 29.79
N GLN A 1073 13.69 25.99 29.59
CA GLN A 1073 14.79 26.38 30.50
C GLN A 1073 14.87 27.91 30.67
N ARG A 1074 14.76 28.68 29.58
CA ARG A 1074 14.80 30.15 29.64
C ARG A 1074 13.56 30.76 30.28
N VAL A 1075 12.38 30.20 30.00
CA VAL A 1075 11.12 30.61 30.65
C VAL A 1075 11.20 30.35 32.16
N ILE A 1076 11.74 29.20 32.59
CA ILE A 1076 12.00 28.90 34.00
C ILE A 1076 12.97 29.93 34.59
N ALA A 1077 14.10 30.19 33.91
CA ALA A 1077 15.11 31.16 34.35
C ALA A 1077 14.58 32.60 34.44
N LYS A 1078 13.59 32.97 33.62
CA LYS A 1078 12.89 34.27 33.67
C LYS A 1078 11.88 34.38 34.80
N GLY A 1079 11.72 33.39 35.67
CA GLY A 1079 10.69 33.43 36.72
C GLY A 1079 9.30 32.99 36.24
N GLN A 1080 9.15 32.54 34.98
CA GLN A 1080 7.84 32.38 34.34
C GLN A 1080 7.38 30.92 34.33
N THR A 1081 6.06 30.70 34.39
CA THR A 1081 5.48 29.36 34.25
C THR A 1081 5.65 28.87 32.81
N ILE A 1082 6.05 27.60 32.64
CA ILE A 1082 6.10 26.97 31.32
C ILE A 1082 4.68 26.84 30.80
N THR A 1083 4.31 27.73 29.89
CA THR A 1083 3.06 27.66 29.16
C THR A 1083 3.41 27.78 27.69
N ARG A 1084 2.59 27.21 26.81
CA ARG A 1084 2.76 27.37 25.36
C ARG A 1084 2.97 28.84 25.00
N LYS A 1085 2.15 29.75 25.54
CA LYS A 1085 2.29 31.19 25.30
C LYS A 1085 3.64 31.75 25.72
N ASN A 1086 4.19 31.32 26.85
CA ASN A 1086 5.50 31.80 27.32
C ASN A 1086 6.66 31.19 26.52
N LEU A 1087 6.56 29.92 26.11
CA LEU A 1087 7.51 29.34 25.16
C LEU A 1087 7.46 30.05 23.81
N GLU A 1088 6.27 30.42 23.33
CA GLU A 1088 6.08 31.16 22.10
C GLU A 1088 6.67 32.57 22.15
N VAL A 1089 6.56 33.24 23.31
CA VAL A 1089 7.20 34.54 23.55
C VAL A 1089 8.72 34.36 23.61
N ASP A 1090 9.22 33.34 24.31
CA ASP A 1090 10.66 33.12 24.44
C ASP A 1090 11.31 32.71 23.11
N CYS A 1091 10.67 31.85 22.31
CA CYS A 1091 11.09 31.52 20.95
C CYS A 1091 11.13 32.76 20.06
N ARG A 1092 10.15 33.66 20.17
CA ARG A 1092 10.15 34.94 19.44
C ARG A 1092 11.28 35.86 19.90
N ASP A 1093 11.56 35.93 21.20
CA ASP A 1093 12.66 36.71 21.78
C ASP A 1093 14.05 36.17 21.38
N MET A 1094 14.19 34.85 21.14
CA MET A 1094 15.41 34.28 20.57
C MET A 1094 15.64 34.73 19.13
N GLY A 1095 14.56 34.88 18.36
CA GLY A 1095 14.62 35.30 16.97
C GLY A 1095 14.96 36.79 16.76
N THR A 1096 14.85 37.63 17.79
CA THR A 1096 15.09 39.08 17.70
C THR A 1096 16.50 39.49 18.17
N ASN A 1097 17.15 38.71 19.04
CA ASN A 1097 18.50 38.98 19.54
C ASN A 1097 19.56 38.16 18.78
N GLY A 1098 19.84 38.54 17.54
CA GLY A 1098 20.70 37.80 16.59
C GLY A 1098 22.20 37.69 16.91
N ARG A 1099 22.63 37.44 18.15
CA ARG A 1099 24.07 37.35 18.50
C ARG A 1099 24.50 36.34 19.58
N LEU A 1100 23.64 35.46 20.10
CA LEU A 1100 24.07 34.46 21.08
C LEU A 1100 24.18 33.06 20.45
N GLY A 1101 25.26 32.36 20.83
CA GLY A 1101 25.84 31.17 20.22
C GLY A 1101 24.84 30.13 19.70
N VAL A 1102 25.06 29.73 18.45
CA VAL A 1102 24.40 28.61 17.78
C VAL A 1102 24.56 27.36 18.66
N CYS A 1103 23.47 26.61 18.85
CA CYS A 1103 23.52 25.29 19.49
C CYS A 1103 24.56 24.43 18.74
N PRO A 1104 25.62 23.92 19.40
CA PRO A 1104 26.75 23.27 18.74
C PRO A 1104 26.43 21.91 18.09
N MET A 1105 25.17 21.43 18.19
CA MET A 1105 24.75 20.09 17.76
C MET A 1105 24.01 20.06 16.42
N VAL A 1106 23.80 21.20 15.75
CA VAL A 1106 23.14 21.26 14.45
C VAL A 1106 24.18 21.63 13.37
N PRO A 1107 24.43 20.78 12.36
CA PRO A 1107 25.33 21.10 11.26
C PRO A 1107 24.95 22.42 10.60
N LYS A 1108 25.94 23.30 10.37
CA LYS A 1108 25.72 24.65 9.82
C LYS A 1108 24.92 24.65 8.51
N ASP A 1109 25.01 23.57 7.74
CA ASP A 1109 24.40 23.45 6.41
C ASP A 1109 22.88 23.16 6.45
N SER A 1110 22.32 22.75 7.59
CA SER A 1110 20.87 22.48 7.70
C SER A 1110 20.03 23.73 7.98
N MET A 1111 20.63 24.85 8.40
CA MET A 1111 19.90 26.07 8.76
C MET A 1111 19.63 27.02 7.59
N ASP A 1112 20.41 26.95 6.50
CA ASP A 1112 20.30 27.90 5.38
C ASP A 1112 19.09 27.65 4.45
N ARG A 1113 18.33 26.56 4.65
CA ARG A 1113 17.22 26.17 3.76
C ARG A 1113 15.86 25.99 4.45
N GLY A 1114 15.45 26.94 5.29
CA GLY A 1114 14.01 27.24 5.45
C GLY A 1114 13.34 26.90 6.79
N THR A 1115 14.05 26.39 7.81
CA THR A 1115 13.50 26.38 9.17
C THR A 1115 13.50 27.81 9.69
N ASN A 1116 12.41 28.55 9.48
CA ASN A 1116 12.27 29.89 10.04
C ASN A 1116 12.26 29.75 11.58
N PRO A 1117 13.31 30.12 12.32
CA PRO A 1117 13.40 29.90 13.77
C PRO A 1117 12.37 30.72 14.57
N LYS A 1118 11.49 31.44 13.86
CA LYS A 1118 10.47 32.36 14.35
C LYS A 1118 9.11 31.70 14.60
N THR A 1119 8.89 30.44 14.21
CA THR A 1119 7.59 29.80 14.40
C THR A 1119 7.49 29.17 15.77
N ALA A 1120 6.44 29.56 16.49
CA ALA A 1120 5.95 28.89 17.69
C ALA A 1120 5.94 27.36 17.53
N PRO A 1121 6.35 26.58 18.55
CA PRO A 1121 6.17 25.13 18.50
C PRO A 1121 4.67 24.81 18.30
N ARG A 1122 4.40 23.85 17.42
CA ARG A 1122 3.01 23.41 17.17
C ARG A 1122 2.45 22.77 18.44
N HIS A 1123 1.11 22.75 18.55
CA HIS A 1123 0.44 22.29 19.78
C HIS A 1123 0.74 20.82 20.09
N ASP A 1124 0.74 19.99 19.06
CA ASP A 1124 1.15 18.59 19.07
C ASP A 1124 2.59 18.45 19.57
N THR A 1125 3.56 19.16 18.97
CA THR A 1125 4.97 19.12 19.41
C THR A 1125 5.15 19.59 20.86
N TYR A 1126 4.42 20.62 21.31
CA TYR A 1126 4.44 21.08 22.70
C TYR A 1126 3.84 20.05 23.67
N SER A 1127 2.75 19.39 23.27
CA SER A 1127 2.08 18.37 24.10
C SER A 1127 2.96 17.14 24.23
N GLU A 1128 3.54 16.66 23.12
CA GLU A 1128 4.51 15.57 23.12
C GLU A 1128 5.76 15.92 23.92
N TRP A 1129 6.29 17.14 23.78
CA TRP A 1129 7.43 17.59 24.58
C TRP A 1129 7.12 17.57 26.08
N LEU A 1130 5.94 18.05 26.49
CA LEU A 1130 5.48 18.01 27.87
C LEU A 1130 5.36 16.57 28.39
N GLU A 1131 4.84 15.65 27.58
CA GLU A 1131 4.72 14.24 27.93
C GLU A 1131 6.08 13.54 28.02
N LYS A 1132 7.00 13.84 27.10
CA LYS A 1132 8.32 13.21 26.98
C LYS A 1132 9.34 13.74 27.99
N PHE A 1133 9.34 15.05 28.26
CA PHE A 1133 10.42 15.71 29.02
C PHE A 1133 9.98 16.40 30.30
N ALA A 1134 8.67 16.56 30.53
CA ALA A 1134 8.18 17.16 31.77
C ALA A 1134 6.87 16.52 32.27
N PRO A 1135 6.82 15.18 32.48
CA PRO A 1135 5.57 14.49 32.85
C PRO A 1135 4.93 15.06 34.12
N VAL A 1136 5.77 15.47 35.08
CA VAL A 1136 5.34 16.11 36.34
C VAL A 1136 4.73 17.49 36.10
N LEU A 1137 5.32 18.31 35.22
CA LEU A 1137 4.82 19.63 34.82
C LEU A 1137 3.54 19.54 33.99
N SER A 1138 3.47 18.57 33.08
CA SER A 1138 2.25 18.25 32.30
C SER A 1138 1.09 17.93 33.23
N HIS A 1139 1.30 17.00 34.17
CA HIS A 1139 0.29 16.62 35.16
C HIS A 1139 -0.06 17.74 36.16
N HIS A 1140 0.85 18.69 36.36
CA HIS A 1140 0.69 19.85 37.23
C HIS A 1140 -0.12 20.99 36.58
N LEU A 1141 0.18 21.31 35.33
CA LEU A 1141 -0.51 22.34 34.53
C LEU A 1141 -1.98 21.97 34.29
N GLU A 1142 -2.29 20.68 34.19
CA GLU A 1142 -3.66 20.16 34.08
C GLU A 1142 -4.50 20.33 35.35
N ARG A 1143 -3.90 20.51 36.54
CA ARG A 1143 -4.62 20.36 37.81
C ARG A 1143 -4.76 21.57 38.71
N THR A 1144 -3.80 22.50 38.82
CA THR A 1144 -3.99 23.83 39.46
C THR A 1144 -2.65 24.57 39.58
N GLY A 1145 -2.55 25.81 39.07
CA GLY A 1145 -1.38 26.67 39.25
C GLY A 1145 -1.21 27.22 40.68
N ARG A 1146 -0.96 26.37 41.68
CA ARG A 1146 -0.84 26.75 43.10
C ARG A 1146 0.45 26.36 43.82
N HIS A 1147 1.48 25.88 43.12
CA HIS A 1147 2.77 25.51 43.74
C HIS A 1147 3.93 26.40 43.29
N ALA A 1148 3.74 27.73 43.39
CA ALA A 1148 4.75 28.73 43.09
C ALA A 1148 6.05 28.58 43.90
N ARG A 1149 6.01 27.90 45.05
CA ARG A 1149 7.14 27.75 45.97
C ARG A 1149 8.15 26.69 45.53
N VAL A 1150 7.70 25.54 45.02
CA VAL A 1150 8.58 24.49 44.46
C VAL A 1150 9.29 25.00 43.20
N VAL A 1151 8.56 25.76 42.38
CA VAL A 1151 9.12 26.44 41.21
C VAL A 1151 10.13 27.52 41.60
N ALA A 1152 9.88 28.28 42.67
CA ALA A 1152 10.81 29.30 43.19
C ALA A 1152 12.10 28.70 43.79
N GLU A 1153 12.04 27.53 44.43
CA GLU A 1153 13.23 26.87 44.98
C GLU A 1153 14.08 26.18 43.90
N LEU A 1154 13.45 25.60 42.88
CA LEU A 1154 14.14 25.14 41.67
C LEU A 1154 14.80 26.31 40.90
N GLN A 1155 14.15 27.48 40.87
CA GLN A 1155 14.71 28.73 40.32
C GLN A 1155 15.95 29.20 41.09
N ALA A 1156 15.91 29.21 42.42
CA ALA A 1156 17.05 29.60 43.26
C ALA A 1156 18.24 28.62 43.16
N ALA A 1157 17.98 27.33 42.96
CA ALA A 1157 19.02 26.32 42.74
C ALA A 1157 19.66 26.44 41.35
N ALA A 1158 18.86 26.68 40.31
CA ALA A 1158 19.34 26.86 38.94
C ALA A 1158 20.22 28.12 38.77
N GLU A 1159 19.85 29.24 39.39
CA GLU A 1159 20.63 30.49 39.37
C GLU A 1159 22.00 30.37 40.05
N LYS A 1160 22.13 29.51 41.06
CA LYS A 1160 23.34 29.40 41.88
C LYS A 1160 24.33 28.34 41.38
N PHE A 1161 23.89 27.32 40.65
CA PHE A 1161 24.72 26.13 40.38
C PHE A 1161 24.77 25.63 38.91
N GLY A 1162 24.11 26.28 37.94
CA GLY A 1162 24.27 25.98 36.50
C GLY A 1162 23.54 24.73 35.98
N GLN A 1163 23.65 24.48 34.66
CA GLN A 1163 22.79 23.59 33.85
C GLN A 1163 22.73 22.11 34.31
N GLU A 1164 23.83 21.52 34.74
CA GLU A 1164 23.84 20.12 35.25
C GLU A 1164 23.06 20.00 36.56
N SER A 1165 23.20 21.00 37.44
CA SER A 1165 22.55 21.03 38.75
C SER A 1165 21.03 21.17 38.67
N SER A 1166 20.48 21.77 37.59
CA SER A 1166 19.03 21.82 37.37
C SER A 1166 18.45 20.47 36.92
N ARG A 1167 19.20 19.70 36.12
CA ARG A 1167 18.82 18.34 35.74
C ARG A 1167 18.85 17.44 36.96
N ASP A 1168 19.91 17.51 37.74
CA ASP A 1168 20.06 16.71 38.96
C ASP A 1168 19.03 17.14 40.03
N ALA A 1169 18.68 18.43 40.13
CA ALA A 1169 17.60 18.89 41.01
C ALA A 1169 16.22 18.40 40.56
N LEU A 1170 15.94 18.37 39.24
CA LEU A 1170 14.70 17.81 38.71
C LEU A 1170 14.63 16.30 38.94
N GLU A 1171 15.73 15.59 38.71
CA GLU A 1171 15.84 14.15 38.93
C GLU A 1171 15.74 13.79 40.43
N VAL A 1172 16.37 14.57 41.32
CA VAL A 1172 16.23 14.43 42.78
C VAL A 1172 14.80 14.76 43.21
N THR A 1173 14.18 15.82 42.68
CA THR A 1173 12.78 16.16 43.00
C THR A 1173 11.84 15.07 42.51
N GLU A 1174 12.06 14.50 41.34
CA GLU A 1174 11.28 13.40 40.77
C GLU A 1174 11.48 12.10 41.56
N ASN A 1175 12.72 11.79 41.96
CA ASN A 1175 13.04 10.65 42.81
C ASN A 1175 12.42 10.78 44.20
N LEU A 1176 12.47 11.97 44.81
CA LEU A 1176 11.86 12.28 46.10
C LEU A 1176 10.33 12.28 46.02
N TRP A 1177 9.74 12.76 44.93
CA TRP A 1177 8.29 12.68 44.67
C TRP A 1177 7.81 11.23 44.46
N ASN A 1178 8.68 10.38 43.93
CA ASN A 1178 8.43 8.96 43.72
C ASN A 1178 8.75 8.08 44.95
N MET A 1179 9.33 8.65 46.02
CA MET A 1179 9.47 7.96 47.30
C MET A 1179 8.10 7.80 47.99
N LYS A 1180 7.87 6.63 48.59
CA LYS A 1180 6.57 6.22 49.15
C LYS A 1180 6.06 7.08 50.31
N ASP A 1181 6.95 7.82 50.97
CA ASP A 1181 6.70 8.66 52.14
C ASP A 1181 7.18 10.10 51.86
N PHE A 1182 6.46 10.80 50.98
CA PHE A 1182 6.77 12.19 50.62
C PHE A 1182 6.59 13.11 51.85
N ASP A 1183 7.71 13.60 52.38
CA ASP A 1183 7.79 14.55 53.49
C ASP A 1183 8.50 15.82 52.99
N GLU A 1184 7.75 16.92 52.90
CA GLU A 1184 8.18 18.19 52.32
C GLU A 1184 9.41 18.76 53.06
N ASP A 1185 9.50 18.55 54.39
CA ASP A 1185 10.63 19.01 55.21
C ASP A 1185 11.89 18.15 55.01
N LYS A 1186 11.70 16.85 54.71
CA LYS A 1186 12.81 15.92 54.44
C LYS A 1186 13.37 16.11 53.03
N VAL A 1187 12.50 16.42 52.07
CA VAL A 1187 12.89 16.85 50.73
C VAL A 1187 13.67 18.16 50.79
N GLU A 1188 13.22 19.14 51.59
CA GLU A 1188 13.96 20.39 51.83
C GLU A 1188 15.34 20.10 52.47
N ALA A 1189 15.43 19.18 53.44
CA ALA A 1189 16.69 18.81 54.09
C ALA A 1189 17.68 18.05 53.19
N GLU A 1190 17.22 17.05 52.43
CA GLU A 1190 18.07 16.27 51.51
C GLU A 1190 18.45 17.08 50.27
N ALA A 1191 17.56 17.92 49.75
CA ALA A 1191 17.91 18.89 48.71
C ALA A 1191 18.97 19.87 49.22
N ARG A 1192 18.85 20.40 50.45
CA ARG A 1192 19.90 21.24 51.05
C ARG A 1192 21.23 20.49 51.25
N GLN A 1193 21.19 19.23 51.67
CA GLN A 1193 22.39 18.44 51.93
C GLN A 1193 23.12 18.07 50.63
N ASN A 1194 22.39 17.60 49.62
CA ASN A 1194 22.96 17.17 48.35
C ASN A 1194 23.34 18.34 47.43
N ILE A 1195 22.61 19.47 47.50
CA ILE A 1195 22.87 20.64 46.64
C ILE A 1195 23.85 21.63 47.30
N MET A 1196 23.88 21.75 48.63
CA MET A 1196 24.74 22.74 49.32
C MET A 1196 25.98 22.18 50.04
N GLY A 1197 26.16 20.86 50.14
CA GLY A 1197 27.39 20.24 50.66
C GLY A 1197 27.70 20.53 52.13
N ILE A 1198 26.72 20.96 52.93
CA ILE A 1198 26.92 21.28 54.35
C ILE A 1198 26.74 19.99 55.18
N PRO A 1199 27.77 19.51 55.91
CA PRO A 1199 27.63 18.36 56.80
C PRO A 1199 26.76 18.73 58.01
N GLN A 1200 25.94 17.79 58.51
CA GLN A 1200 25.16 18.03 59.72
C GLN A 1200 26.09 18.23 60.93
N PRO A 1201 25.74 19.14 61.87
CA PRO A 1201 26.42 19.21 63.15
C PRO A 1201 26.17 17.91 63.92
N SER A 1202 27.25 17.27 64.38
CA SER A 1202 27.17 16.15 65.32
C SER A 1202 26.62 16.62 66.65
N ASP A 1203 25.74 15.82 67.26
CA ASP A 1203 25.16 16.03 68.60
C ASP A 1203 26.16 16.49 69.67
#